data_AF-A0A7J8TJM1-F1
#
_entry.id   AF-A0A7J8TJM1-F1
#
_cell.length_a   1.000
_cell.length_b   1.000
_cell.length_c   1.000
_cell.angle_alpha   90.00
_cell.angle_beta   90.00
_cell.angle_gamma   90.00
#
_symmetry.space_group_name_H-M   'P 1'
#
loop_
_entity.id
_entity.type
_entity.pdbx_description
1 polymer ?
#
loop_
_entity_poly.entity_id
_entity_poly.type
_entity_poly.pdbx_seq_one_letter_code
_entity_poly.pdbx_strand_id
1 'polypeptide(L)'
;MGNCCSVQCSFENFLLRGWDFIVGHANYVCKLKQTLPTLSAALQELRALRNDVQREVDVADQRLLKPFERVQLWLSTADTMITEAENLVSNGPQQMNNLCLGGCLSENCLSSYKFGKRVAEMLQEISDHKSKGAFEKVAEDQPAASVVVRPVEQPVALESTIQKVWSCIEDKDVGIIGLYGLGGVGKTTLLTQINNKFSTTPNDFKVVIWALVSKDYDVGKIQDRIGESIGFLETWKNKSVDQKAVDIYGILSDKRFVVLLDDLWERVDFNQVGIPKPSQENGSKLIFTTRYLEVCGEMGARKKFKVECLEPEKAWELFLDKVGDETLNSHPDIPNLAKQVAERCGGLPLALITIGRAMACKTTLGEWKYAIEMLKRCALPKMENEVFPLLKFSYDNLPDATMKCCLLYCCLHPEDYCIPKKRLVEYWFCEGLLNQFDRISDAQMQGDYIVNSLLSACLLERDGEYFVKMHDVIRDMTLWITREFEVTENNFFVKAGAQLCEEPDVKAWERVKRMSVMENNIKVLKETPKCPNLRTLFLGQNELKVISNGFFQFIPHLTVLDLSRNFGLRVLPKGISELISLECLDLSATFIEELPIELKSLTKLKMLDLSYMHNLRKIPQHLISNFFKLQIFGMWLLQNRDYPNEDNVSNGDNEKLIEELKGLQCLNILAIPIHNMLSLEGFM
;
A
#
# COMPACT_ATOMS: atom_id res chain seq x y z
N MET A 1 -9.70 49.22 90.21
CA MET A 1 -8.34 49.01 89.64
C MET A 1 -8.47 48.41 88.26
N GLY A 2 -7.63 48.83 87.31
CA GLY A 2 -7.57 48.33 85.93
C GLY A 2 -7.86 49.44 84.91
N ASN A 3 -6.90 50.34 84.66
CA ASN A 3 -5.90 50.29 83.56
C ASN A 3 -6.51 50.44 82.15
N CYS A 4 -6.49 51.68 81.63
CA CYS A 4 -6.50 51.95 80.20
C CYS A 4 -5.07 52.30 79.76
N CYS A 5 -4.47 51.44 78.93
CA CYS A 5 -3.21 51.71 78.25
C CYS A 5 -3.47 52.56 77.00
N SER A 6 -2.74 53.67 76.84
CA SER A 6 -2.64 54.41 75.59
C SER A 6 -1.42 53.91 74.80
N VAL A 7 -1.61 53.51 73.55
CA VAL A 7 -0.52 53.23 72.60
C VAL A 7 -0.48 54.37 71.58
N GLN A 8 0.62 55.10 71.57
CA GLN A 8 0.97 56.11 70.56
C GLN A 8 1.81 55.41 69.48
N CYS A 9 1.26 55.21 68.28
CA CYS A 9 2.06 54.83 67.10
C CYS A 9 2.50 56.10 66.37
N SER A 10 3.81 56.24 66.15
CA SER A 10 4.41 57.35 65.42
C SER A 10 4.07 57.28 63.92
N PHE A 11 3.56 58.38 63.40
CA PHE A 11 3.15 58.60 62.00
C PHE A 11 4.32 58.47 61.00
N GLU A 12 5.57 58.54 61.48
CA GLU A 12 6.80 58.53 60.67
C GLU A 12 7.11 57.16 60.04
N ASN A 13 6.82 56.05 60.72
CA ASN A 13 7.09 54.70 60.19
C ASN A 13 6.14 54.30 59.04
N PHE A 14 4.95 54.90 58.98
CA PHE A 14 3.99 54.69 57.89
C PHE A 14 4.38 55.49 56.63
N LEU A 15 4.92 56.70 56.83
CA LEU A 15 5.43 57.54 55.75
C LEU A 15 6.71 56.96 55.12
N LEU A 16 7.67 56.47 55.91
CA LEU A 16 8.91 55.86 55.37
C LEU A 16 8.63 54.60 54.53
N ARG A 17 7.79 53.67 55.02
CA ARG A 17 7.39 52.48 54.23
C ARG A 17 6.54 52.83 53.01
N GLY A 18 5.69 53.86 53.11
CA GLY A 18 4.90 54.37 51.99
C GLY A 18 5.76 55.03 50.91
N TRP A 19 6.81 55.75 51.30
CA TRP A 19 7.76 56.39 50.38
C TRP A 19 8.66 55.37 49.68
N ASP A 20 9.18 54.36 50.37
CA ASP A 20 9.93 53.26 49.72
C ASP A 20 9.06 52.49 48.72
N PHE A 21 7.78 52.29 49.05
CA PHE A 21 6.80 51.69 48.15
C PHE A 21 6.55 52.56 46.91
N ILE A 22 6.29 53.86 47.07
CA ILE A 22 6.04 54.80 45.97
C ILE A 22 7.29 55.01 45.08
N VAL A 23 8.49 55.09 45.68
CA VAL A 23 9.78 55.22 44.98
C VAL A 23 10.07 53.97 44.13
N GLY A 24 9.79 52.77 44.67
CA GLY A 24 9.90 51.52 43.92
C GLY A 24 8.95 51.44 42.72
N HIS A 25 7.72 51.96 42.86
CA HIS A 25 6.71 51.96 41.79
C HIS A 25 7.03 53.00 40.69
N ALA A 26 7.51 54.18 41.06
CA ALA A 26 7.93 55.23 40.12
C ALA A 26 9.15 54.79 39.27
N ASN A 27 10.03 53.94 39.81
CA ASN A 27 11.26 53.50 39.13
C ASN A 27 10.98 52.70 37.85
N TYR A 28 9.97 51.80 37.84
CA TYR A 28 9.59 51.05 36.64
C TYR A 28 8.96 51.92 35.55
N VAL A 29 8.22 52.96 35.96
CA VAL A 29 7.57 53.91 35.05
C VAL A 29 8.60 54.86 34.42
N CYS A 30 9.49 55.46 35.23
CA CYS A 30 10.52 56.37 34.72
C CYS A 30 11.57 55.64 33.85
N LYS A 31 11.83 54.34 34.10
CA LYS A 31 12.76 53.52 33.29
C LYS A 31 12.14 52.96 32.01
N LEU A 32 10.81 52.97 31.86
CA LEU A 32 10.11 52.43 30.69
C LEU A 32 10.68 52.94 29.37
N LYS A 33 11.05 54.23 29.31
CA LYS A 33 11.65 54.88 28.13
C LYS A 33 12.99 54.26 27.69
N GLN A 34 13.72 53.63 28.62
CA GLN A 34 14.98 52.93 28.35
C GLN A 34 14.77 51.41 28.22
N THR A 35 13.87 50.84 29.02
CA THR A 35 13.61 49.38 29.02
C THR A 35 12.85 48.92 27.78
N LEU A 36 11.94 49.73 27.23
CA LEU A 36 11.13 49.34 26.07
C LEU A 36 11.96 49.17 24.77
N PRO A 37 12.91 50.07 24.41
CA PRO A 37 13.84 49.81 23.31
C PRO A 37 14.73 48.58 23.56
N THR A 38 15.12 48.34 24.82
CA THR A 38 15.94 47.18 25.21
C THR A 38 15.16 45.89 25.03
N LEU A 39 13.87 45.86 25.42
CA LEU A 39 12.95 44.76 25.16
C LEU A 39 12.77 44.52 23.67
N SER A 40 12.63 45.58 22.86
CA SER A 40 12.53 45.47 21.41
C SER A 40 13.79 44.83 20.80
N ALA A 41 14.99 45.21 21.25
CA ALA A 41 16.24 44.59 20.82
C ALA A 41 16.34 43.11 21.23
N ALA A 42 16.06 42.80 22.50
CA ALA A 42 16.07 41.43 23.01
C ALA A 42 15.05 40.53 22.29
N LEU A 43 13.90 41.07 21.93
CA LEU A 43 12.86 40.39 21.13
C LEU A 43 13.38 40.04 19.73
N GLN A 44 14.08 40.95 19.05
CA GLN A 44 14.68 40.66 17.74
C GLN A 44 15.73 39.54 17.83
N GLU A 45 16.55 39.55 18.88
CA GLU A 45 17.54 38.50 19.12
C GLU A 45 16.89 37.14 19.42
N LEU A 46 15.83 37.11 20.22
CA LEU A 46 15.07 35.88 20.48
C LEU A 46 14.44 35.33 19.19
N ARG A 47 13.89 36.18 18.32
CA ARG A 47 13.36 35.75 17.02
C ARG A 47 14.43 35.14 16.13
N ALA A 48 15.58 35.79 16.04
CA ALA A 48 16.70 35.28 15.25
C ALA A 48 17.09 33.87 15.75
N LEU A 49 17.33 33.73 17.05
CA LEU A 49 17.68 32.45 17.66
C LEU A 49 16.60 31.39 17.47
N ARG A 50 15.32 31.76 17.65
CA ARG A 50 14.18 30.86 17.42
C ARG A 50 14.14 30.36 15.99
N ASN A 51 14.35 31.25 15.02
CA ASN A 51 14.38 30.89 13.61
C ASN A 51 15.58 30.01 13.26
N ASP A 52 16.73 30.21 13.89
CA ASP A 52 17.91 29.36 13.71
C ASP A 52 17.63 27.94 14.22
N VAL A 53 17.13 27.80 15.45
CA VAL A 53 16.76 26.51 16.02
C VAL A 53 15.66 25.83 15.22
N GLN A 54 14.65 26.57 14.75
CA GLN A 54 13.60 26.03 13.89
C GLN A 54 14.18 25.50 12.58
N ARG A 55 15.10 26.24 11.94
CA ARG A 55 15.75 25.75 10.70
C ARG A 55 16.52 24.46 10.94
N GLU A 56 17.20 24.32 12.07
CA GLU A 56 17.88 23.06 12.42
C GLU A 56 16.88 21.91 12.62
N VAL A 57 15.73 22.18 13.25
CA VAL A 57 14.64 21.20 13.39
C VAL A 57 14.06 20.83 12.03
N ASP A 58 13.83 21.80 11.13
CA ASP A 58 13.29 21.55 9.79
C ASP A 58 14.26 20.69 8.96
N VAL A 59 15.58 20.92 9.09
CA VAL A 59 16.61 20.08 8.45
C VAL A 59 16.65 18.68 9.06
N ALA A 60 16.45 18.55 10.37
CA ALA A 60 16.38 17.26 11.04
C ALA A 60 15.13 16.47 10.61
N ASP A 61 13.98 17.14 10.47
CA ASP A 61 12.72 16.56 10.00
C ASP A 61 12.85 16.07 8.53
N GLN A 62 13.54 16.84 7.67
CA GLN A 62 13.86 16.39 6.29
C GLN A 62 14.68 15.10 6.26
N ARG A 63 15.47 14.83 7.32
CA ARG A 63 16.26 13.61 7.48
C ARG A 63 15.52 12.51 8.25
N LEU A 64 14.23 12.72 8.54
CA LEU A 64 13.38 11.84 9.35
C LEU A 64 13.95 11.56 10.75
N LEU A 65 14.69 12.52 11.31
CA LEU A 65 15.11 12.50 12.70
C LEU A 65 13.96 12.97 13.59
N LYS A 66 13.92 12.51 14.84
CA LYS A 66 12.92 12.96 15.81
C LYS A 66 13.47 14.17 16.56
N PRO A 67 12.85 15.36 16.47
CA PRO A 67 13.23 16.50 17.30
C PRO A 67 13.06 16.17 18.78
N PHE A 68 13.97 16.65 19.63
CA PHE A 68 13.83 16.44 21.07
C PHE A 68 12.63 17.24 21.62
N GLU A 69 11.87 16.64 22.54
CA GLU A 69 10.73 17.30 23.18
C GLU A 69 11.13 18.62 23.87
N ARG A 70 12.33 18.68 24.46
CA ARG A 70 12.88 19.90 25.06
C ARG A 70 13.07 21.05 24.07
N VAL A 71 13.38 20.73 22.80
CA VAL A 71 13.59 21.71 21.73
C VAL A 71 12.24 22.22 21.24
N GLN A 72 11.27 21.32 21.05
CA GLN A 72 9.91 21.70 20.69
C GLN A 72 9.23 22.56 21.78
N LEU A 73 9.44 22.21 23.06
CA LEU A 73 8.96 23.01 24.19
C LEU A 73 9.63 24.40 24.22
N TRP A 74 10.93 24.46 23.93
CA TRP A 74 11.65 25.73 23.88
C TRP A 74 11.14 26.64 22.74
N LEU A 75 10.90 26.08 21.55
CA LEU A 75 10.34 26.79 20.39
C LEU A 75 8.93 27.33 20.67
N SER A 76 8.04 26.50 21.22
CA SER A 76 6.66 26.93 21.53
C SER A 76 6.61 27.99 22.65
N THR A 77 7.49 27.88 23.65
CA THR A 77 7.65 28.89 24.69
C THR A 77 8.18 30.20 24.11
N ALA A 78 9.14 30.14 23.18
CA ALA A 78 9.67 31.32 22.50
C ALA A 78 8.59 32.02 21.66
N ASP A 79 7.74 31.28 20.93
CA ASP A 79 6.63 31.85 20.16
C ASP A 79 5.62 32.59 21.06
N THR A 80 5.31 32.01 22.22
CA THR A 80 4.43 32.63 23.21
C THR A 80 5.03 33.93 23.76
N MET A 81 6.32 33.91 24.13
CA MET A 81 7.05 35.08 24.61
C MET A 81 7.16 36.18 23.53
N ILE A 82 7.41 35.80 22.28
CA ILE A 82 7.48 36.72 21.14
C ILE A 82 6.14 37.45 20.99
N THR A 83 5.03 36.72 21.01
CA THR A 83 3.69 37.28 20.85
C THR A 83 3.35 38.25 22.00
N GLU A 84 3.67 37.88 23.23
CA GLU A 84 3.39 38.74 24.39
C GLU A 84 4.28 39.99 24.39
N ALA A 85 5.58 39.85 24.07
CA ALA A 85 6.50 40.96 23.96
C ALA A 85 6.15 41.93 22.81
N GLU A 86 5.66 41.42 21.67
CA GLU A 86 5.13 42.26 20.58
C GLU A 86 3.99 43.15 21.05
N ASN A 87 3.04 42.58 21.79
CA ASN A 87 1.90 43.31 22.34
C ASN A 87 2.35 44.38 23.35
N LEU A 88 3.35 44.08 24.18
CA LEU A 88 3.94 45.06 25.09
C LEU A 88 4.66 46.18 24.32
N VAL A 89 5.43 45.85 23.27
CA VAL A 89 6.12 46.86 22.44
C VAL A 89 5.11 47.72 21.67
N SER A 90 4.02 47.16 21.15
CA SER A 90 2.99 47.91 20.41
C SER A 90 2.17 48.84 21.31
N ASN A 91 1.90 48.44 22.55
CA ASN A 91 1.16 49.25 23.52
C ASN A 91 2.03 50.29 24.24
N GLY A 92 3.36 50.14 24.17
CA GLY A 92 4.33 51.00 24.83
C GLY A 92 4.21 52.49 24.49
N PRO A 93 4.11 52.88 23.20
CA PRO A 93 3.94 54.29 22.81
C PRO A 93 2.68 54.94 23.38
N GLN A 94 1.56 54.22 23.44
CA GLN A 94 0.30 54.73 24.00
C GLN A 94 0.39 54.93 25.52
N GLN A 95 1.03 53.99 26.22
CA GLN A 95 1.31 54.11 27.65
C GLN A 95 2.30 55.23 27.96
N MET A 96 3.28 55.48 27.08
CA MET A 96 4.22 56.59 27.21
C MET A 96 3.57 57.96 27.00
N ASN A 97 2.59 58.07 26.10
CA ASN A 97 1.86 59.32 25.85
C ASN A 97 0.92 59.70 27.00
N ASN A 98 0.59 58.77 27.90
CA ASN A 98 -0.21 59.01 29.09
C ASN A 98 0.62 59.50 30.31
N LEU A 99 1.92 59.74 30.13
CA LEU A 99 2.84 60.22 31.17
C LEU A 99 2.99 61.75 31.12
N CYS A 100 2.79 62.42 32.26
CA CYS A 100 2.97 63.85 32.49
C CYS A 100 4.25 64.14 33.31
N LEU A 101 4.67 65.42 33.36
CA LEU A 101 5.77 65.95 34.19
C LEU A 101 7.08 65.13 34.12
N GLY A 102 7.74 65.14 32.96
CA GLY A 102 9.08 64.54 32.81
C GLY A 102 9.10 63.00 32.71
N GLY A 103 7.93 62.35 32.58
CA GLY A 103 7.82 60.90 32.35
C GLY A 103 7.63 60.05 33.61
N CYS A 104 7.31 60.66 34.75
CA CYS A 104 7.27 59.98 36.05
C CYS A 104 5.90 60.01 36.76
N LEU A 105 4.89 60.71 36.23
CA LEU A 105 3.54 60.75 36.79
C LEU A 105 2.51 60.50 35.68
N SER A 106 1.62 59.52 35.85
CA SER A 106 0.51 59.26 34.92
C SER A 106 -0.83 59.57 35.60
N GLU A 107 -1.88 59.91 34.85
CA GLU A 107 -3.25 60.04 35.38
C GLU A 107 -3.78 58.73 36.00
N ASN A 108 -3.13 57.60 35.73
CA ASN A 108 -3.55 56.26 36.15
C ASN A 108 -2.34 55.42 36.68
N CYS A 109 -1.61 55.96 37.68
CA CYS A 109 -0.29 55.47 38.16
C CYS A 109 -0.16 53.96 38.40
N LEU A 110 -1.23 53.30 38.84
CA LEU A 110 -1.21 51.86 39.10
C LEU A 110 -1.10 51.02 37.82
N SER A 111 -1.68 51.50 36.71
CA SER A 111 -1.68 50.81 35.42
C SER A 111 -0.33 50.92 34.71
N SER A 112 0.29 52.11 34.69
CA SER A 112 1.61 52.33 34.11
C SER A 112 2.71 51.61 34.89
N TYR A 113 2.59 51.52 36.23
CA TYR A 113 3.47 50.67 37.04
C TYR A 113 3.35 49.19 36.67
N LYS A 114 2.13 48.65 36.61
CA LYS A 114 1.90 47.24 36.23
C LYS A 114 2.46 46.94 34.84
N PHE A 115 2.27 47.86 33.89
CA PHE A 115 2.81 47.74 32.55
C PHE A 115 4.34 47.75 32.53
N GLY A 116 4.98 48.72 33.20
CA GLY A 116 6.44 48.80 33.26
C GLY A 116 7.10 47.65 34.02
N LYS A 117 6.44 47.12 35.05
CA LYS A 117 6.86 45.90 35.73
C LYS A 117 6.81 44.70 34.77
N ARG A 118 5.72 44.52 34.02
CA ARG A 118 5.59 43.43 33.05
C ARG A 118 6.63 43.52 31.93
N VAL A 119 6.92 44.73 31.43
CA VAL A 119 7.98 44.95 30.42
C VAL A 119 9.36 44.51 30.96
N ALA A 120 9.68 44.83 32.22
CA ALA A 120 10.93 44.43 32.85
C ALA A 120 10.99 42.91 33.13
N GLU A 121 9.89 42.32 33.60
CA GLU A 121 9.75 40.87 33.80
C GLU A 121 9.91 40.11 32.48
N MET A 122 9.24 40.56 31.41
CA MET A 122 9.36 39.99 30.08
C MET A 122 10.79 40.07 29.53
N LEU A 123 11.48 41.20 29.74
CA LEU A 123 12.88 41.33 29.33
C LEU A 123 13.77 40.29 30.04
N GLN A 124 13.54 40.05 31.33
CA GLN A 124 14.28 39.03 32.09
C GLN A 124 13.91 37.62 31.61
N GLU A 125 12.63 37.33 31.43
CA GLU A 125 12.12 36.05 30.91
C GLU A 125 12.75 35.72 29.54
N ILE A 126 12.83 36.69 28.63
CA ILE A 126 13.48 36.53 27.33
C ILE A 126 14.98 36.25 27.49
N SER A 127 15.67 36.99 28.35
CA SER A 127 17.11 36.77 28.60
C SER A 127 17.38 35.36 29.12
N ASP A 128 16.59 34.92 30.09
CA ASP A 128 16.70 33.58 30.69
C ASP A 128 16.37 32.49 29.67
N HIS A 129 15.33 32.68 28.83
CA HIS A 129 14.94 31.72 27.81
C HIS A 129 15.98 31.59 26.70
N LYS A 130 16.59 32.71 26.26
CA LYS A 130 17.68 32.71 25.29
C LYS A 130 18.87 31.87 25.78
N SER A 131 19.23 31.96 27.06
CA SER A 131 20.33 31.17 27.63
C SER A 131 20.10 29.66 27.55
N LYS A 132 18.83 29.23 27.51
CA LYS A 132 18.42 27.82 27.40
C LYS A 132 18.32 27.32 25.94
N GLY A 133 18.45 28.21 24.96
CA GLY A 133 18.31 27.91 23.53
C GLY A 133 19.58 27.41 22.84
N ALA A 134 20.69 27.25 23.58
CA ALA A 134 21.95 26.72 23.05
C ALA A 134 21.95 25.18 23.09
N PHE A 135 21.37 24.55 22.06
CA PHE A 135 21.34 23.10 21.93
C PHE A 135 22.58 22.57 21.19
N GLU A 136 23.27 21.59 21.75
CA GLU A 136 24.35 20.87 21.02
C GLU A 136 23.79 19.92 19.94
N LYS A 137 22.57 19.40 20.17
CA LYS A 137 21.84 18.56 19.23
C LYS A 137 20.34 18.81 19.37
N VAL A 138 19.66 19.05 18.24
CA VAL A 138 18.21 19.38 18.21
C VAL A 138 17.29 18.18 17.98
N ALA A 139 17.84 17.07 17.48
CA ALA A 139 17.09 15.86 17.16
C ALA A 139 17.93 14.59 17.37
N GLU A 140 17.28 13.44 17.41
CA GLU A 140 17.93 12.13 17.47
C GLU A 140 17.43 11.20 16.37
N ASP A 141 18.20 10.14 16.11
CA ASP A 141 17.72 9.07 15.25
C ASP A 141 16.45 8.50 15.87
N GLN A 142 15.42 8.30 15.05
CA GLN A 142 14.34 7.41 15.48
C GLN A 142 14.95 6.05 15.84
N PRO A 143 14.40 5.33 16.83
CA PRO A 143 14.76 3.93 17.04
C PRO A 143 14.71 3.24 15.69
N ALA A 144 15.79 2.53 15.31
CA ALA A 144 15.89 1.89 14.00
C ALA A 144 14.55 1.20 13.70
N ALA A 145 13.92 1.58 12.58
CA ALA A 145 12.68 0.96 12.16
C ALA A 145 12.88 -0.56 12.26
N SER A 146 12.15 -1.18 13.19
CA SER A 146 12.36 -2.58 13.53
C SER A 146 12.23 -3.38 12.26
N VAL A 147 13.26 -4.17 11.93
CA VAL A 147 13.24 -5.08 10.77
C VAL A 147 11.90 -5.79 10.75
N VAL A 148 11.12 -5.54 9.71
CA VAL A 148 9.78 -6.10 9.59
C VAL A 148 9.92 -7.61 9.44
N VAL A 149 9.60 -8.35 10.50
CA VAL A 149 9.65 -9.81 10.50
C VAL A 149 8.56 -10.32 9.57
N ARG A 150 8.97 -11.07 8.57
CA ARG A 150 8.08 -11.65 7.56
C ARG A 150 7.70 -13.08 7.96
N PRO A 151 6.42 -13.48 7.90
CA PRO A 151 6.02 -14.86 8.11
C PRO A 151 6.75 -15.79 7.14
N VAL A 152 7.23 -16.92 7.63
CA VAL A 152 7.93 -17.91 6.81
C VAL A 152 7.67 -19.31 7.38
N GLU A 153 7.28 -20.24 6.52
CA GLU A 153 7.23 -21.67 6.89
C GLU A 153 8.64 -22.16 7.21
N GLN A 154 8.77 -23.22 8.03
CA GLN A 154 10.10 -23.75 8.37
C GLN A 154 10.86 -24.12 7.09
N PRO A 155 12.01 -23.48 6.82
CA PRO A 155 12.77 -23.76 5.62
C PRO A 155 13.40 -25.14 5.76
N VAL A 156 13.39 -25.91 4.67
CA VAL A 156 14.09 -27.20 4.60
C VAL A 156 15.44 -26.96 3.94
N ALA A 157 16.54 -27.28 4.64
CA ALA A 157 17.89 -27.38 4.11
C ALA A 157 18.52 -26.06 3.58
N LEU A 158 18.10 -24.90 4.08
CA LEU A 158 18.68 -23.60 3.69
C LEU A 158 19.73 -23.08 4.68
N GLU A 159 19.96 -23.76 5.80
CA GLU A 159 20.78 -23.28 6.93
C GLU A 159 22.22 -23.00 6.50
N SER A 160 22.82 -23.90 5.71
CA SER A 160 24.20 -23.74 5.24
C SER A 160 24.35 -22.55 4.28
N THR A 161 23.35 -22.31 3.44
CA THR A 161 23.34 -21.18 2.50
C THR A 161 23.11 -19.87 3.24
N ILE A 162 22.20 -19.84 4.24
CA ILE A 162 22.00 -18.69 5.12
C ILE A 162 23.32 -18.30 5.80
N GLN A 163 24.04 -19.27 6.36
CA GLN A 163 25.34 -19.01 7.01
C GLN A 163 26.37 -18.43 6.04
N LYS A 164 26.49 -19.00 4.83
CA LYS A 164 27.41 -18.50 3.79
C LYS A 164 27.05 -17.07 3.36
N VAL A 165 25.77 -16.78 3.13
CA VAL A 165 25.31 -15.43 2.75
C VAL A 165 25.54 -14.46 3.91
N TRP A 166 25.23 -14.86 5.15
CA TRP A 166 25.44 -14.04 6.33
C TRP A 166 26.91 -13.68 6.56
N SER A 167 27.84 -14.63 6.35
CA SER A 167 29.27 -14.33 6.40
C SER A 167 29.70 -13.26 5.38
N CYS A 168 29.04 -13.20 4.22
CA CYS A 168 29.29 -12.15 3.22
C CYS A 168 28.63 -10.81 3.59
N ILE A 169 27.55 -10.82 4.37
CA ILE A 169 26.92 -9.61 4.90
C ILE A 169 27.82 -8.96 5.97
N GLU A 170 28.53 -9.76 6.76
CA GLU A 170 29.50 -9.29 7.75
C GLU A 170 30.81 -8.80 7.11
N ASP A 171 31.19 -9.35 5.95
CA ASP A 171 32.37 -8.92 5.18
C ASP A 171 32.17 -7.51 4.59
N LYS A 172 32.96 -6.53 5.05
CA LYS A 172 32.91 -5.14 4.57
C LYS A 172 33.25 -5.00 3.09
N ASP A 173 34.01 -5.93 2.52
CA ASP A 173 34.42 -5.87 1.12
C ASP A 173 33.30 -6.26 0.14
N VAL A 174 32.26 -6.93 0.63
CA VAL A 174 31.15 -7.42 -0.22
C VAL A 174 29.98 -6.46 -0.17
N GLY A 175 29.88 -5.52 -1.12
CA GLY A 175 28.74 -4.60 -1.19
C GLY A 175 27.45 -5.23 -1.75
N ILE A 176 27.57 -5.99 -2.84
CA ILE A 176 26.42 -6.50 -3.61
C ILE A 176 26.46 -8.03 -3.68
N ILE A 177 25.34 -8.67 -3.32
CA ILE A 177 25.17 -10.13 -3.27
C ILE A 177 23.97 -10.55 -4.14
N GLY A 178 24.21 -11.41 -5.11
CA GLY A 178 23.15 -11.99 -5.95
C GLY A 178 22.81 -13.42 -5.55
N LEU A 179 21.53 -13.71 -5.34
CA LEU A 179 20.98 -15.05 -5.09
C LEU A 179 20.23 -15.49 -6.34
N TYR A 180 20.74 -16.48 -7.08
CA TYR A 180 20.15 -16.87 -8.36
C TYR A 180 19.80 -18.35 -8.43
N GLY A 181 18.87 -18.73 -9.30
CA GLY A 181 18.43 -20.12 -9.44
C GLY A 181 17.05 -20.27 -10.07
N LEU A 182 16.62 -21.51 -10.30
CA LEU A 182 15.36 -21.84 -10.96
C LEU A 182 14.12 -21.21 -10.26
N GLY A 183 13.06 -20.96 -11.03
CA GLY A 183 11.76 -20.58 -10.46
C GLY A 183 11.27 -21.65 -9.47
N GLY A 184 10.74 -21.23 -8.32
CA GLY A 184 10.23 -22.17 -7.30
C GLY A 184 11.30 -22.89 -6.45
N VAL A 185 12.59 -22.52 -6.58
CA VAL A 185 13.69 -23.13 -5.80
C VAL A 185 13.80 -22.62 -4.35
N GLY A 186 13.04 -21.60 -3.97
CA GLY A 186 13.06 -21.03 -2.62
C GLY A 186 13.98 -19.82 -2.41
N LYS A 187 14.28 -19.06 -3.48
CA LYS A 187 15.09 -17.82 -3.39
C LYS A 187 14.45 -16.78 -2.47
N THR A 188 13.16 -16.49 -2.66
CA THR A 188 12.39 -15.57 -1.81
C THR A 188 12.33 -16.06 -0.37
N THR A 189 12.22 -17.37 -0.15
CA THR A 189 12.29 -17.98 1.19
C THR A 189 13.65 -17.73 1.84
N LEU A 190 14.75 -17.93 1.10
CA LEU A 190 16.10 -17.64 1.57
C LEU A 190 16.30 -16.16 1.91
N LEU A 191 15.85 -15.25 1.03
CA LEU A 191 15.94 -13.81 1.25
C LEU A 191 15.11 -13.39 2.47
N THR A 192 13.93 -13.99 2.66
CA THR A 192 13.05 -13.75 3.82
C THR A 192 13.70 -14.21 5.14
N GLN A 193 14.39 -15.35 5.14
CA GLN A 193 15.15 -15.82 6.30
C GLN A 193 16.31 -14.88 6.64
N ILE A 194 17.01 -14.38 5.62
CA ILE A 194 18.07 -13.37 5.79
C ILE A 194 17.49 -12.08 6.38
N ASN A 195 16.35 -11.60 5.88
CA ASN A 195 15.63 -10.45 6.43
C ASN A 195 15.37 -10.65 7.93
N ASN A 196 14.69 -11.74 8.30
CA ASN A 196 14.30 -12.01 9.69
C ASN A 196 15.52 -12.21 10.62
N LYS A 197 16.66 -12.66 10.09
CA LYS A 197 17.90 -12.81 10.86
C LYS A 197 18.45 -11.45 11.33
N PHE A 198 18.22 -10.35 10.60
CA PHE A 198 18.57 -9.01 11.08
C PHE A 198 17.77 -8.59 12.32
N SER A 199 16.58 -9.15 12.57
CA SER A 199 15.81 -8.89 13.79
C SER A 199 16.35 -9.63 15.02
N THR A 200 17.01 -10.77 14.83
CA THR A 200 17.44 -11.67 15.92
C THR A 200 18.95 -11.61 16.19
N THR A 201 19.75 -11.17 15.23
CA THR A 201 21.21 -11.11 15.33
C THR A 201 21.64 -9.65 15.50
N PRO A 202 22.41 -9.30 16.56
CA PRO A 202 22.96 -7.97 16.72
C PRO A 202 23.76 -7.54 15.49
N ASN A 203 23.45 -6.37 14.97
CA ASN A 203 24.12 -5.80 13.79
C ASN A 203 24.15 -4.27 13.91
N ASP A 204 25.00 -3.64 13.10
CA ASP A 204 25.22 -2.19 13.12
C ASP A 204 24.59 -1.47 11.92
N PHE A 205 23.71 -2.16 11.17
CA PHE A 205 22.90 -1.53 10.13
C PHE A 205 21.80 -0.69 10.78
N LYS A 206 21.63 0.54 10.29
CA LYS A 206 20.61 1.47 10.78
C LYS A 206 19.26 1.26 10.11
N VAL A 207 19.26 0.69 8.90
CA VAL A 207 18.05 0.50 8.09
C VAL A 207 18.16 -0.82 7.32
N VAL A 208 17.10 -1.62 7.34
CA VAL A 208 16.94 -2.82 6.50
C VAL A 208 15.64 -2.68 5.72
N ILE A 209 15.75 -2.71 4.39
CA ILE A 209 14.67 -2.39 3.47
C ILE A 209 14.38 -3.62 2.62
N TRP A 210 13.09 -3.96 2.49
CA TRP A 210 12.63 -4.99 1.56
C TRP A 210 11.83 -4.34 0.44
N ALA A 211 12.19 -4.60 -0.81
CA ALA A 211 11.39 -4.21 -1.96
C ALA A 211 11.26 -5.40 -2.92
N LEU A 212 10.02 -5.75 -3.28
CA LEU A 212 9.73 -6.71 -4.34
C LEU A 212 9.74 -5.96 -5.68
N VAL A 213 10.41 -6.54 -6.66
CA VAL A 213 10.53 -6.01 -8.02
C VAL A 213 9.71 -6.89 -8.94
N SER A 214 8.69 -6.32 -9.58
CA SER A 214 7.89 -7.02 -10.56
C SER A 214 8.64 -7.18 -11.88
N LYS A 215 8.26 -8.21 -12.65
CA LYS A 215 8.71 -8.42 -14.03
C LYS A 215 8.55 -7.21 -14.93
N ASP A 216 7.43 -6.50 -14.76
CA ASP A 216 7.22 -5.20 -15.37
C ASP A 216 7.95 -4.16 -14.49
N TYR A 217 9.25 -3.98 -14.72
CA TYR A 217 10.19 -3.16 -13.95
C TYR A 217 9.75 -1.69 -13.80
N ASP A 218 9.22 -1.30 -12.62
CA ASP A 218 8.75 0.06 -12.35
C ASP A 218 9.59 0.71 -11.25
N VAL A 219 10.44 1.68 -11.64
CA VAL A 219 11.28 2.45 -10.72
C VAL A 219 10.45 3.14 -9.64
N GLY A 220 9.30 3.70 -10.00
CA GLY A 220 8.42 4.42 -9.07
C GLY A 220 7.86 3.50 -7.98
N LYS A 221 7.42 2.29 -8.35
CA LYS A 221 6.96 1.29 -7.37
C LYS A 221 8.08 0.84 -6.43
N ILE A 222 9.30 0.68 -6.94
CA ILE A 222 10.47 0.35 -6.09
C ILE A 222 10.75 1.50 -5.12
N GLN A 223 10.76 2.74 -5.60
CA GLN A 223 10.94 3.93 -4.77
C GLN A 223 9.88 4.06 -3.70
N ASP A 224 8.62 3.78 -4.01
CA ASP A 224 7.52 3.84 -3.04
C ASP A 224 7.71 2.83 -1.91
N ARG A 225 8.08 1.58 -2.23
CA ARG A 225 8.38 0.55 -1.19
C ARG A 225 9.59 0.90 -0.33
N ILE A 226 10.64 1.44 -0.96
CA ILE A 226 11.83 1.93 -0.23
C ILE A 226 11.44 3.10 0.66
N GLY A 227 10.67 4.04 0.12
CA GLY A 227 10.21 5.25 0.80
C GLY A 227 9.37 4.94 2.04
N GLU A 228 8.42 4.02 1.92
CA GLU A 228 7.64 3.49 3.05
C GLU A 228 8.58 2.89 4.13
N SER A 229 9.57 2.10 3.71
CA SER A 229 10.50 1.42 4.62
C SER A 229 11.41 2.38 5.40
N ILE A 230 11.73 3.55 4.82
CA ILE A 230 12.52 4.59 5.49
C ILE A 230 11.67 5.61 6.27
N GLY A 231 10.34 5.55 6.16
CA GLY A 231 9.40 6.35 6.95
C GLY A 231 8.76 7.52 6.22
N PHE A 232 8.78 7.56 4.88
CA PHE A 232 8.02 8.57 4.14
C PHE A 232 6.50 8.33 4.23
N LEU A 233 5.75 9.43 4.31
CA LEU A 233 4.28 9.42 4.37
C LEU A 233 3.67 9.23 2.97
N GLU A 234 2.41 8.82 2.90
CA GLU A 234 1.69 8.61 1.64
C GLU A 234 1.70 9.83 0.70
N THR A 235 1.70 11.03 1.24
CA THR A 235 1.76 12.27 0.44
C THR A 235 3.06 12.40 -0.36
N TRP A 236 4.16 11.76 0.08
CA TRP A 236 5.45 11.73 -0.61
C TRP A 236 5.40 10.93 -1.92
N LYS A 237 4.50 9.93 -2.03
CA LYS A 237 4.36 9.10 -3.24
C LYS A 237 3.92 9.90 -4.47
N ASN A 238 3.39 11.11 -4.29
CA ASN A 238 3.01 12.00 -5.38
C ASN A 238 4.19 12.75 -6.03
N LYS A 239 5.40 12.65 -5.46
CA LYS A 239 6.60 13.27 -6.04
C LYS A 239 7.02 12.58 -7.36
N SER A 240 7.75 13.31 -8.21
CA SER A 240 8.33 12.70 -9.41
C SER A 240 9.41 11.68 -9.06
N VAL A 241 9.69 10.75 -9.99
CA VAL A 241 10.75 9.74 -9.83
C VAL A 241 12.10 10.38 -9.48
N ASP A 242 12.46 11.48 -10.14
CA ASP A 242 13.72 12.18 -9.85
C ASP A 242 13.77 12.77 -8.44
N GLN A 243 12.66 13.37 -7.98
CA GLN A 243 12.56 13.92 -6.62
C GLN A 243 12.64 12.82 -5.58
N LYS A 244 11.94 11.70 -5.80
CA LYS A 244 12.00 10.53 -4.93
C LYS A 244 13.42 9.97 -4.85
N ALA A 245 14.14 9.91 -5.96
CA ALA A 245 15.52 9.42 -6.01
C ALA A 245 16.46 10.28 -5.15
N VAL A 246 16.36 11.61 -5.26
CA VAL A 246 17.16 12.56 -4.46
C VAL A 246 16.87 12.41 -2.96
N ASP A 247 15.59 12.29 -2.60
CA ASP A 247 15.16 12.14 -1.22
C ASP A 247 15.65 10.82 -0.59
N ILE A 248 15.47 9.70 -1.31
CA ILE A 248 15.97 8.38 -0.88
C ILE A 248 17.50 8.42 -0.72
N TYR A 249 18.20 8.98 -1.70
CA TYR A 249 19.66 9.06 -1.68
C TYR A 249 20.15 9.89 -0.49
N GLY A 250 19.52 11.03 -0.21
CA GLY A 250 19.86 11.89 0.92
C GLY A 250 19.75 11.18 2.27
N ILE A 251 18.72 10.35 2.47
CA ILE A 251 18.53 9.59 3.72
C ILE A 251 19.53 8.43 3.82
N LEU A 252 19.72 7.69 2.74
CA LEU A 252 20.56 6.48 2.75
C LEU A 252 22.05 6.79 2.77
N SER A 253 22.49 7.92 2.23
CA SER A 253 23.92 8.28 2.18
C SER A 253 24.56 8.47 3.55
N ASP A 254 23.76 8.90 4.54
CA ASP A 254 24.22 9.14 5.91
C ASP A 254 24.10 7.89 6.81
N LYS A 255 23.63 6.75 6.26
CA LYS A 255 23.30 5.55 7.04
C LYS A 255 23.97 4.30 6.48
N ARG A 256 24.40 3.41 7.37
CA ARG A 256 24.75 2.04 6.98
C ARG A 256 23.46 1.24 6.79
N PHE A 257 23.15 0.82 5.57
CA PHE A 257 21.86 0.21 5.24
C PHE A 257 21.99 -1.18 4.60
N VAL A 258 20.88 -1.91 4.57
CA VAL A 258 20.69 -3.12 3.76
C VAL A 258 19.45 -2.93 2.89
N VAL A 259 19.59 -3.13 1.58
CA VAL A 259 18.43 -3.23 0.66
C VAL A 259 18.32 -4.66 0.16
N LEU A 260 17.15 -5.25 0.33
CA LEU A 260 16.77 -6.59 -0.13
C LEU A 260 15.81 -6.41 -1.31
N LEU A 261 16.29 -6.69 -2.54
CA LEU A 261 15.47 -6.64 -3.75
C LEU A 261 15.03 -8.04 -4.14
N ASP A 262 13.73 -8.35 -4.02
CA ASP A 262 13.21 -9.66 -4.38
C ASP A 262 12.74 -9.68 -5.84
N ASP A 263 13.07 -10.77 -6.53
CA ASP A 263 12.67 -11.14 -7.88
C ASP A 263 13.09 -10.18 -9.02
N LEU A 264 14.39 -9.90 -9.13
CA LEU A 264 14.92 -9.11 -10.24
C LEU A 264 14.91 -9.87 -11.58
N TRP A 265 14.30 -9.25 -12.59
CA TRP A 265 14.27 -9.74 -13.98
C TRP A 265 15.33 -9.08 -14.87
N GLU A 266 15.67 -7.83 -14.60
CA GLU A 266 16.68 -7.05 -15.34
C GLU A 266 17.48 -6.13 -14.42
N ARG A 267 18.48 -5.44 -14.98
CA ARG A 267 19.34 -4.50 -14.24
C ARG A 267 18.55 -3.31 -13.70
N VAL A 268 18.68 -3.05 -12.40
CA VAL A 268 18.17 -1.84 -11.74
C VAL A 268 19.23 -0.73 -11.76
N ASP A 269 18.85 0.47 -12.20
CA ASP A 269 19.70 1.66 -12.08
C ASP A 269 19.59 2.29 -10.69
N PHE A 270 20.64 2.16 -9.88
CA PHE A 270 20.70 2.71 -8.53
C PHE A 270 20.50 4.22 -8.48
N ASN A 271 20.95 4.97 -9.49
CA ASN A 271 20.79 6.42 -9.49
C ASN A 271 19.34 6.81 -9.73
N GLN A 272 18.62 6.09 -10.60
CA GLN A 272 17.20 6.33 -10.84
C GLN A 272 16.36 5.99 -9.62
N VAL A 273 16.71 4.92 -8.89
CA VAL A 273 15.99 4.56 -7.65
C VAL A 273 16.39 5.49 -6.49
N GLY A 274 17.62 6.00 -6.48
CA GLY A 274 18.17 6.79 -5.36
C GLY A 274 18.96 5.97 -4.35
N ILE A 275 19.38 4.74 -4.66
CA ILE A 275 20.15 3.89 -3.74
C ILE A 275 21.64 4.25 -3.87
N PRO A 276 22.33 4.70 -2.80
CA PRO A 276 23.77 4.88 -2.84
C PRO A 276 24.46 3.54 -3.13
N LYS A 277 25.44 3.51 -4.02
CA LYS A 277 26.10 2.25 -4.37
C LYS A 277 26.79 1.65 -3.13
N PRO A 278 26.49 0.39 -2.75
CA PRO A 278 27.18 -0.29 -1.66
C PRO A 278 28.70 -0.35 -1.90
N SER A 279 29.49 0.04 -0.90
CA SER A 279 30.95 0.11 -0.98
C SER A 279 31.60 -0.29 0.35
N GLN A 280 32.92 -0.48 0.31
CA GLN A 280 33.70 -0.73 1.53
C GLN A 280 33.66 0.46 2.50
N GLU A 281 33.58 1.68 1.96
CA GLU A 281 33.58 2.93 2.74
C GLU A 281 32.27 3.12 3.52
N ASN A 282 31.12 2.90 2.87
CA ASN A 282 29.82 3.04 3.53
C ASN A 282 29.35 1.77 4.26
N GLY A 283 29.99 0.62 4.02
CA GLY A 283 29.67 -0.66 4.67
C GLY A 283 28.26 -1.19 4.40
N SER A 284 27.51 -0.57 3.49
CA SER A 284 26.13 -0.91 3.18
C SER A 284 26.05 -2.14 2.30
N LYS A 285 24.88 -2.78 2.24
CA LYS A 285 24.65 -4.03 1.49
C LYS A 285 23.44 -3.92 0.57
N LEU A 286 23.55 -4.53 -0.61
CA LEU A 286 22.42 -4.82 -1.48
C LEU A 286 22.41 -6.32 -1.77
N ILE A 287 21.33 -6.98 -1.38
CA ILE A 287 21.12 -8.42 -1.64
C ILE A 287 19.89 -8.54 -2.51
N PHE A 288 19.95 -9.36 -3.55
CA PHE A 288 18.80 -9.55 -4.42
C PHE A 288 18.64 -11.00 -4.84
N THR A 289 17.41 -11.35 -5.20
CA THR A 289 17.09 -12.63 -5.84
C THR A 289 16.84 -12.42 -7.33
N THR A 290 17.18 -13.41 -8.15
CA THR A 290 16.90 -13.40 -9.60
C THR A 290 16.85 -14.82 -10.15
N ARG A 291 16.22 -15.02 -11.31
CA ARG A 291 16.29 -16.29 -12.03
C ARG A 291 17.58 -16.43 -12.85
N TYR A 292 18.21 -15.31 -13.22
CA TYR A 292 19.25 -15.25 -14.25
C TYR A 292 20.63 -14.90 -13.69
N LEU A 293 21.65 -15.70 -14.02
CA LEU A 293 23.03 -15.43 -13.60
C LEU A 293 23.59 -14.16 -14.25
N GLU A 294 23.10 -13.85 -15.45
CA GLU A 294 23.44 -12.67 -16.24
C GLU A 294 23.10 -11.38 -15.47
N VAL A 295 21.89 -11.31 -14.87
CA VAL A 295 21.45 -10.20 -14.03
C VAL A 295 22.39 -10.00 -12.84
N CYS A 296 22.95 -11.08 -12.27
CA CYS A 296 23.98 -10.93 -11.24
C CYS A 296 25.27 -10.26 -11.74
N GLY A 297 25.64 -10.47 -13.01
CA GLY A 297 26.74 -9.76 -13.65
C GLY A 297 26.43 -8.29 -13.90
N GLU A 298 25.26 -8.00 -14.46
CA GLU A 298 24.82 -6.64 -14.78
C GLU A 298 24.68 -5.73 -13.56
N MET A 299 24.19 -6.29 -12.45
CA MET A 299 24.10 -5.62 -11.15
C MET A 299 25.46 -5.45 -10.46
N GLY A 300 26.53 -6.03 -11.00
CA GLY A 300 27.88 -5.97 -10.42
C GLY A 300 28.00 -6.72 -9.10
N ALA A 301 27.27 -7.82 -8.91
CA ALA A 301 27.33 -8.62 -7.69
C ALA A 301 28.71 -9.25 -7.49
N ARG A 302 29.36 -8.93 -6.36
CA ARG A 302 30.69 -9.45 -6.00
C ARG A 302 30.62 -10.90 -5.54
N LYS A 303 29.53 -11.27 -4.87
CA LYS A 303 29.25 -12.66 -4.48
C LYS A 303 27.95 -13.11 -5.13
N LYS A 304 27.96 -14.31 -5.70
CA LYS A 304 26.84 -14.91 -6.42
C LYS A 304 26.60 -16.29 -5.82
N PHE A 305 25.41 -16.52 -5.29
CA PHE A 305 25.03 -17.80 -4.70
C PHE A 305 23.95 -18.44 -5.56
N LYS A 306 24.26 -19.61 -6.11
CA LYS A 306 23.25 -20.44 -6.76
C LYS A 306 22.42 -21.14 -5.68
N VAL A 307 21.13 -20.88 -5.65
CA VAL A 307 20.18 -21.63 -4.83
C VAL A 307 19.86 -22.91 -5.60
N GLU A 308 20.42 -24.01 -5.13
CA GLU A 308 20.28 -25.34 -5.74
C GLU A 308 18.97 -26.00 -5.31
N CYS A 309 18.52 -26.99 -6.09
CA CYS A 309 17.43 -27.87 -5.69
C CYS A 309 17.82 -28.69 -4.47
N LEU A 310 16.83 -29.22 -3.75
CA LEU A 310 17.04 -30.03 -2.56
C LEU A 310 17.74 -31.34 -2.92
N GLU A 311 18.70 -31.72 -2.08
CA GLU A 311 19.31 -33.05 -2.11
C GLU A 311 18.25 -34.14 -1.92
N PRO A 312 18.42 -35.34 -2.50
CA PRO A 312 17.39 -36.39 -2.53
C PRO A 312 16.77 -36.71 -1.17
N GLU A 313 17.56 -36.72 -0.11
CA GLU A 313 17.09 -37.01 1.25
C GLU A 313 16.13 -35.93 1.75
N LYS A 314 16.48 -34.65 1.55
CA LYS A 314 15.66 -33.50 1.98
C LYS A 314 14.46 -33.27 1.08
N ALA A 315 14.61 -33.54 -0.22
CA ALA A 315 13.49 -33.58 -1.15
C ALA A 315 12.46 -34.64 -0.74
N TRP A 316 12.94 -35.82 -0.33
CA TRP A 316 12.08 -36.91 0.13
C TRP A 316 11.34 -36.57 1.43
N GLU A 317 12.04 -36.02 2.43
CA GLU A 317 11.43 -35.55 3.68
C GLU A 317 10.32 -34.52 3.41
N LEU A 318 10.60 -33.52 2.57
CA LEU A 318 9.62 -32.49 2.21
C LEU A 318 8.41 -33.07 1.46
N PHE A 319 8.63 -34.02 0.55
CA PHE A 319 7.53 -34.64 -0.20
C PHE A 319 6.60 -35.45 0.73
N LEU A 320 7.17 -36.26 1.62
CA LEU A 320 6.42 -37.05 2.59
C LEU A 320 5.54 -36.17 3.49
N ASP A 321 6.11 -35.08 4.01
CA ASP A 321 5.38 -34.09 4.81
C ASP A 321 4.14 -33.57 4.07
N LYS A 322 4.24 -33.30 2.77
CA LYS A 322 3.12 -32.77 1.97
C LYS A 322 2.10 -33.81 1.53
N VAL A 323 2.48 -35.10 1.43
CA VAL A 323 1.54 -36.21 1.16
C VAL A 323 0.75 -36.57 2.42
N GLY A 324 1.40 -36.55 3.58
CA GLY A 324 0.77 -36.86 4.87
C GLY A 324 0.69 -38.36 5.19
N ASP A 325 0.79 -38.66 6.48
CA ASP A 325 0.89 -40.04 6.99
C ASP A 325 -0.33 -40.91 6.67
N GLU A 326 -1.53 -40.34 6.64
CA GLU A 326 -2.76 -41.10 6.36
C GLU A 326 -2.70 -41.77 4.98
N THR A 327 -2.31 -41.02 3.95
CA THR A 327 -2.18 -41.54 2.59
C THR A 327 -0.97 -42.47 2.46
N LEU A 328 0.16 -42.13 3.09
CA LEU A 328 1.36 -42.98 3.05
C LEU A 328 1.11 -44.37 3.67
N ASN A 329 0.29 -44.44 4.72
CA ASN A 329 -0.05 -45.67 5.42
C ASN A 329 -1.24 -46.42 4.81
N SER A 330 -1.87 -45.89 3.76
CA SER A 330 -3.05 -46.52 3.14
C SER A 330 -2.73 -47.83 2.39
N HIS A 331 -1.47 -48.05 2.00
CA HIS A 331 -1.00 -49.32 1.42
C HIS A 331 0.53 -49.48 1.59
N PRO A 332 1.06 -50.69 1.88
CA PRO A 332 2.50 -50.90 2.14
C PRO A 332 3.44 -50.52 0.97
N ASP A 333 2.97 -50.62 -0.27
CA ASP A 333 3.75 -50.23 -1.46
C ASP A 333 3.69 -48.73 -1.81
N ILE A 334 2.78 -47.94 -1.19
CA ILE A 334 2.65 -46.50 -1.50
C ILE A 334 3.94 -45.72 -1.18
N PRO A 335 4.64 -45.95 -0.05
CA PRO A 335 5.92 -45.27 0.20
C PRO A 335 6.96 -45.45 -0.92
N ASN A 336 7.00 -46.64 -1.55
CA ASN A 336 7.91 -46.91 -2.68
C ASN A 336 7.49 -46.18 -3.96
N LEU A 337 6.18 -46.02 -4.19
CA LEU A 337 5.66 -45.24 -5.32
C LEU A 337 5.84 -43.73 -5.07
N ALA A 338 5.62 -43.28 -3.83
CA ALA A 338 5.87 -41.91 -3.40
C ALA A 338 7.32 -41.50 -3.62
N LYS A 339 8.28 -42.39 -3.33
CA LYS A 339 9.69 -42.14 -3.61
C LYS A 339 9.95 -41.90 -5.10
N GLN A 340 9.35 -42.69 -5.98
CA GLN A 340 9.47 -42.49 -7.44
C GLN A 340 8.87 -41.15 -7.89
N VAL A 341 7.76 -40.71 -7.29
CA VAL A 341 7.17 -39.40 -7.58
C VAL A 341 8.08 -38.26 -7.10
N ALA A 342 8.63 -38.37 -5.88
CA ALA A 342 9.55 -37.38 -5.33
C ALA A 342 10.83 -37.24 -6.18
N GLU A 343 11.41 -38.37 -6.62
CA GLU A 343 12.57 -38.39 -7.53
C GLU A 343 12.28 -37.66 -8.85
N ARG A 344 11.04 -37.74 -9.36
CA ARG A 344 10.60 -37.04 -10.58
C ARG A 344 10.44 -35.54 -10.39
N CYS A 345 10.26 -35.07 -9.15
CA CYS A 345 10.22 -33.65 -8.85
C CYS A 345 11.62 -32.98 -8.93
N GLY A 346 12.69 -33.76 -9.08
CA GLY A 346 14.04 -33.25 -9.32
C GLY A 346 14.59 -32.39 -8.18
N GLY A 347 14.08 -32.57 -6.95
CA GLY A 347 14.47 -31.76 -5.79
C GLY A 347 13.91 -30.34 -5.78
N LEU A 348 13.06 -29.94 -6.74
CA LEU A 348 12.50 -28.59 -6.79
C LEU A 348 11.42 -28.41 -5.69
N PRO A 349 11.61 -27.53 -4.69
CA PRO A 349 10.67 -27.35 -3.58
C PRO A 349 9.23 -27.07 -4.01
N LEU A 350 9.01 -26.15 -4.95
CA LEU A 350 7.67 -25.85 -5.43
C LEU A 350 6.99 -27.11 -6.01
N ALA A 351 7.67 -27.85 -6.89
CA ALA A 351 7.11 -29.07 -7.46
C ALA A 351 6.84 -30.16 -6.40
N LEU A 352 7.77 -30.37 -5.46
CA LEU A 352 7.60 -31.32 -4.35
C LEU A 352 6.36 -30.97 -3.53
N ILE A 353 6.15 -29.68 -3.24
CA ILE A 353 5.00 -29.21 -2.46
C ILE A 353 3.71 -29.37 -3.27
N THR A 354 3.63 -28.83 -4.48
CA THR A 354 2.39 -28.84 -5.27
C THR A 354 1.98 -30.25 -5.68
N ILE A 355 2.93 -31.13 -6.01
CA ILE A 355 2.64 -32.52 -6.38
C ILE A 355 2.36 -33.36 -5.14
N GLY A 356 3.13 -33.19 -4.06
CA GLY A 356 2.90 -33.90 -2.79
C GLY A 356 1.47 -33.67 -2.28
N ARG A 357 1.01 -32.42 -2.30
CA ARG A 357 -0.37 -32.08 -1.93
C ARG A 357 -1.43 -32.63 -2.90
N ALA A 358 -1.14 -32.66 -4.20
CA ALA A 358 -2.03 -33.31 -5.18
C ALA A 358 -2.16 -34.83 -4.94
N MET A 359 -1.11 -35.45 -4.37
CA MET A 359 -1.10 -36.86 -4.01
C MET A 359 -1.67 -37.15 -2.61
N ALA A 360 -1.90 -36.13 -1.77
CA ALA A 360 -2.27 -36.29 -0.37
C ALA A 360 -3.61 -37.01 -0.11
N CYS A 361 -4.47 -37.16 -1.12
CA CYS A 361 -5.73 -37.91 -1.02
C CYS A 361 -5.77 -39.17 -1.91
N LYS A 362 -4.63 -39.57 -2.49
CA LYS A 362 -4.54 -40.72 -3.41
C LYS A 362 -4.18 -41.97 -2.62
N THR A 363 -5.18 -42.76 -2.24
CA THR A 363 -4.99 -43.90 -1.33
C THR A 363 -4.82 -45.24 -2.05
N THR A 364 -4.90 -45.28 -3.38
CA THR A 364 -4.83 -46.52 -4.15
C THR A 364 -3.57 -46.64 -4.99
N LEU A 365 -3.04 -47.86 -5.15
CA LEU A 365 -1.88 -48.13 -6.02
C LEU A 365 -2.10 -47.72 -7.48
N GLY A 366 -3.35 -47.82 -7.96
CA GLY A 366 -3.70 -47.43 -9.33
C GLY A 366 -3.47 -45.95 -9.57
N GLU A 367 -3.91 -45.10 -8.64
CA GLU A 367 -3.72 -43.65 -8.71
C GLU A 367 -2.24 -43.26 -8.70
N TRP A 368 -1.44 -43.88 -7.82
CA TRP A 368 0.01 -43.62 -7.77
C TRP A 368 0.75 -44.07 -9.03
N LYS A 369 0.41 -45.26 -9.56
CA LYS A 369 1.00 -45.75 -10.82
C LYS A 369 0.62 -44.87 -12.01
N TYR A 370 -0.63 -44.43 -12.05
CA TYR A 370 -1.09 -43.49 -13.06
C TYR A 370 -0.35 -42.15 -12.96
N ALA A 371 -0.19 -41.61 -11.76
CA ALA A 371 0.55 -40.38 -11.51
C ALA A 371 2.00 -40.48 -12.03
N ILE A 372 2.70 -41.57 -11.72
CA ILE A 372 4.06 -41.83 -12.22
C ILE A 372 4.09 -41.88 -13.75
N GLU A 373 3.11 -42.53 -14.37
CA GLU A 373 3.04 -42.61 -15.84
C GLU A 373 2.80 -41.25 -16.50
N MET A 374 2.00 -40.38 -15.88
CA MET A 374 1.83 -39.00 -16.34
C MET A 374 3.12 -38.19 -16.17
N LEU A 375 3.77 -38.29 -15.02
CA LEU A 375 5.02 -37.58 -14.73
C LEU A 375 6.20 -38.03 -15.60
N LYS A 376 6.23 -39.30 -16.04
CA LYS A 376 7.24 -39.80 -17.01
C LYS A 376 7.17 -39.10 -18.37
N ARG A 377 6.01 -38.53 -18.72
CA ARG A 377 5.82 -37.79 -19.97
C ARG A 377 6.30 -36.35 -19.87
N CYS A 378 6.62 -35.88 -18.66
CA CYS A 378 7.18 -34.55 -18.41
C CYS A 378 8.72 -34.60 -18.50
N ALA A 379 9.34 -33.58 -19.10
CA ALA A 379 10.79 -33.41 -19.05
C ALA A 379 11.23 -33.08 -17.61
N LEU A 380 12.39 -33.59 -17.18
CA LEU A 380 12.99 -33.20 -15.90
C LEU A 380 13.51 -31.76 -16.01
N PRO A 381 13.23 -30.88 -15.02
CA PRO A 381 13.56 -29.47 -15.14
C PRO A 381 15.07 -29.21 -15.11
N LYS A 382 15.62 -28.78 -16.23
CA LYS A 382 16.95 -28.16 -16.39
C LYS A 382 16.84 -26.68 -16.76
N MET A 383 15.69 -26.23 -17.27
CA MET A 383 15.35 -24.83 -17.58
C MET A 383 13.91 -24.47 -17.19
N GLU A 384 13.59 -23.17 -17.19
CA GLU A 384 12.32 -22.59 -16.73
C GLU A 384 11.07 -23.18 -17.41
N ASN A 385 11.09 -23.34 -18.75
CA ASN A 385 9.98 -23.92 -19.51
C ASN A 385 9.80 -25.43 -19.28
N GLU A 386 10.76 -26.12 -18.67
CA GLU A 386 10.68 -27.54 -18.35
C GLU A 386 10.01 -27.78 -16.98
N VAL A 387 9.81 -26.73 -16.17
CA VAL A 387 9.10 -26.79 -14.88
C VAL A 387 7.58 -26.80 -15.08
N PHE A 388 7.05 -26.16 -16.13
CA PHE A 388 5.59 -26.05 -16.34
C PHE A 388 4.90 -27.40 -16.60
N PRO A 389 5.43 -28.32 -17.43
CA PRO A 389 4.83 -29.65 -17.58
C PRO A 389 4.77 -30.42 -16.25
N LEU A 390 5.75 -30.23 -15.37
CA LEU A 390 5.78 -30.86 -14.05
C LEU A 390 4.69 -30.28 -13.13
N LEU A 391 4.58 -28.96 -13.04
CA LEU A 391 3.57 -28.28 -12.22
C LEU A 391 2.13 -28.45 -12.77
N LYS A 392 1.99 -28.60 -14.10
CA LYS A 392 0.70 -28.88 -14.74
C LYS A 392 0.06 -30.16 -14.22
N PHE A 393 0.85 -31.10 -13.69
CA PHE A 393 0.32 -32.28 -13.01
C PHE A 393 -0.69 -31.91 -11.91
N SER A 394 -0.39 -30.91 -11.08
CA SER A 394 -1.31 -30.49 -10.02
C SER A 394 -2.56 -29.80 -10.57
N TYR A 395 -2.44 -29.07 -11.69
CA TYR A 395 -3.60 -28.55 -12.43
C TYR A 395 -4.48 -29.68 -13.00
N ASP A 396 -3.88 -30.69 -13.61
CA ASP A 396 -4.60 -31.80 -14.24
C ASP A 396 -5.38 -32.64 -13.21
N ASN A 397 -4.87 -32.72 -11.98
CA ASN A 397 -5.49 -33.40 -10.84
C ASN A 397 -6.56 -32.57 -10.13
N LEU A 398 -6.87 -31.35 -10.56
CA LEU A 398 -8.02 -30.61 -10.03
C LEU A 398 -9.32 -31.38 -10.28
N PRO A 399 -10.24 -31.42 -9.30
CA PRO A 399 -11.43 -32.30 -9.30
C PRO A 399 -12.32 -32.18 -10.54
N ASP A 400 -12.52 -30.96 -11.04
CA ASP A 400 -13.47 -30.67 -12.10
C ASP A 400 -13.00 -29.54 -13.03
N ALA A 401 -13.72 -29.39 -14.16
CA ALA A 401 -13.42 -28.38 -15.17
C ALA A 401 -13.68 -26.95 -14.68
N THR A 402 -14.60 -26.75 -13.73
CA THR A 402 -14.92 -25.44 -13.17
C THR A 402 -13.74 -24.91 -12.35
N MET A 403 -13.17 -25.72 -11.46
CA MET A 403 -11.96 -25.36 -10.71
C MET A 403 -10.78 -25.02 -11.61
N LYS A 404 -10.59 -25.81 -12.68
CA LYS A 404 -9.56 -25.56 -13.70
C LYS A 404 -9.78 -24.20 -14.36
N CYS A 405 -11.00 -23.90 -14.81
CA CYS A 405 -11.35 -22.61 -15.40
C CYS A 405 -11.17 -21.45 -14.40
N CYS A 406 -11.57 -21.62 -13.15
CA CYS A 406 -11.39 -20.63 -12.08
C CYS A 406 -9.90 -20.34 -11.82
N LEU A 407 -9.04 -21.36 -11.80
CA LEU A 407 -7.60 -21.16 -11.71
C LEU A 407 -7.05 -20.38 -12.91
N LEU A 408 -7.42 -20.77 -14.13
CA LEU A 408 -6.98 -20.06 -15.34
C LEU A 408 -7.49 -18.62 -15.36
N TYR A 409 -8.69 -18.35 -14.83
CA TYR A 409 -9.22 -17.00 -14.69
C TYR A 409 -8.32 -16.12 -13.81
N CYS A 410 -7.72 -16.67 -12.75
CA CYS A 410 -6.83 -15.91 -11.87
C CYS A 410 -5.62 -15.31 -12.59
N CYS A 411 -5.11 -15.95 -13.66
CA CYS A 411 -3.96 -15.43 -14.41
C CYS A 411 -4.23 -14.12 -15.18
N LEU A 412 -5.49 -13.69 -15.26
CA LEU A 412 -5.88 -12.36 -15.77
C LEU A 412 -5.34 -11.22 -14.90
N HIS A 413 -5.04 -11.49 -13.63
CA HIS A 413 -4.42 -10.51 -12.75
C HIS A 413 -2.90 -10.44 -12.99
N PRO A 414 -2.24 -9.31 -12.70
CA PRO A 414 -0.80 -9.20 -12.83
C PRO A 414 -0.05 -10.10 -11.84
N GLU A 415 1.25 -10.21 -12.06
CA GLU A 415 2.15 -10.91 -11.15
C GLU A 415 2.12 -10.26 -9.76
N ASP A 416 2.16 -11.08 -8.72
CA ASP A 416 2.11 -10.66 -7.32
C ASP A 416 0.89 -9.86 -6.87
N TYR A 417 -0.15 -9.81 -7.70
CA TYR A 417 -1.37 -9.06 -7.40
C TYR A 417 -2.18 -9.68 -6.26
N CYS A 418 -2.57 -8.84 -5.29
CA CYS A 418 -3.45 -9.22 -4.19
C CYS A 418 -4.91 -9.25 -4.68
N ILE A 419 -5.43 -10.43 -5.01
CA ILE A 419 -6.78 -10.60 -5.54
C ILE A 419 -7.79 -10.68 -4.37
N PRO A 420 -8.78 -9.78 -4.27
CA PRO A 420 -9.82 -9.89 -3.26
C PRO A 420 -10.68 -11.14 -3.51
N LYS A 421 -10.78 -12.03 -2.51
CA LYS A 421 -11.51 -13.31 -2.64
C LYS A 421 -12.96 -13.11 -3.08
N LYS A 422 -13.67 -12.19 -2.43
CA LYS A 422 -15.07 -11.90 -2.74
C LYS A 422 -15.23 -11.45 -4.19
N ARG A 423 -14.44 -10.48 -4.63
CA ARG A 423 -14.52 -9.95 -6.00
C ARG A 423 -14.20 -11.02 -7.04
N LEU A 424 -13.21 -11.87 -6.78
CA LEU A 424 -12.87 -12.99 -7.67
C LEU A 424 -14.06 -13.93 -7.88
N VAL A 425 -14.77 -14.26 -6.80
CA VAL A 425 -15.97 -15.12 -6.87
C VAL A 425 -17.13 -14.43 -7.59
N GLU A 426 -17.32 -13.12 -7.36
CA GLU A 426 -18.34 -12.32 -8.06
C GLU A 426 -18.08 -12.30 -9.58
N TYR A 427 -16.82 -12.16 -9.99
CA TYR A 427 -16.41 -12.26 -11.39
C TYR A 427 -16.64 -13.66 -11.97
N TRP A 428 -16.30 -14.73 -11.24
CA TRP A 428 -16.60 -16.10 -11.68
C TRP A 428 -18.10 -16.35 -11.84
N PHE A 429 -18.91 -15.81 -10.93
CA PHE A 429 -20.37 -15.90 -11.00
C PHE A 429 -20.92 -15.17 -12.23
N CYS A 430 -20.47 -13.94 -12.49
CA CYS A 430 -20.96 -13.13 -13.61
C CYS A 430 -20.44 -13.59 -14.98
N GLU A 431 -19.24 -14.19 -15.07
CA GLU A 431 -18.80 -14.83 -16.32
C GLU A 431 -19.53 -16.17 -16.58
N GLY A 432 -20.24 -16.69 -15.58
CA GLY A 432 -20.97 -17.95 -15.66
C GLY A 432 -20.11 -19.20 -15.41
N LEU A 433 -18.98 -19.07 -14.71
CA LEU A 433 -18.19 -20.22 -14.25
C LEU A 433 -18.89 -20.97 -13.11
N LEU A 434 -19.67 -20.25 -12.29
CA LEU A 434 -20.45 -20.80 -11.17
C LEU A 434 -21.95 -20.91 -11.52
N ASN A 435 -22.25 -21.25 -12.78
CA ASN A 435 -23.60 -21.23 -13.36
C ASN A 435 -24.59 -22.26 -12.80
N GLN A 436 -24.13 -23.18 -11.94
CA GLN A 436 -25.00 -24.14 -11.26
C GLN A 436 -25.91 -23.46 -10.22
N PHE A 437 -25.68 -22.19 -9.92
CA PHE A 437 -26.47 -21.39 -9.00
C PHE A 437 -27.05 -20.15 -9.65
N ASP A 438 -28.33 -19.89 -9.38
CA ASP A 438 -28.99 -18.66 -9.82
C ASP A 438 -28.70 -17.47 -8.89
N ARG A 439 -28.29 -17.72 -7.64
CA ARG A 439 -28.07 -16.69 -6.61
C ARG A 439 -26.60 -16.57 -6.22
N ILE A 440 -26.12 -15.34 -6.06
CA ILE A 440 -24.75 -15.06 -5.60
C ILE A 440 -24.45 -15.64 -4.22
N SER A 441 -25.43 -15.69 -3.30
CA SER A 441 -25.24 -16.30 -1.97
C SER A 441 -24.83 -17.77 -2.04
N ASP A 442 -25.38 -18.49 -3.02
CA ASP A 442 -25.11 -19.92 -3.21
C ASP A 442 -23.80 -20.11 -3.99
N ALA A 443 -23.56 -19.26 -4.99
CA ALA A 443 -22.31 -19.22 -5.73
C ALA A 443 -21.11 -18.85 -4.82
N GLN A 444 -21.31 -18.06 -3.77
CA GLN A 444 -20.28 -17.75 -2.78
C GLN A 444 -19.77 -18.99 -2.05
N MET A 445 -20.67 -19.89 -1.66
CA MET A 445 -20.28 -21.13 -0.98
C MET A 445 -19.39 -22.00 -1.87
N GLN A 446 -19.74 -22.16 -3.15
CA GLN A 446 -18.89 -22.88 -4.11
C GLN A 446 -17.60 -22.12 -4.40
N GLY A 447 -17.66 -20.80 -4.57
CA GLY A 447 -16.49 -19.95 -4.79
C GLY A 447 -15.47 -20.09 -3.67
N ASP A 448 -15.91 -20.01 -2.41
CA ASP A 448 -15.07 -20.19 -1.23
C ASP A 448 -14.50 -21.61 -1.16
N TYR A 449 -15.29 -22.63 -1.50
CA TYR A 449 -14.80 -24.00 -1.62
C TYR A 449 -13.69 -24.11 -2.66
N ILE A 450 -13.89 -23.58 -3.87
CA ILE A 450 -12.88 -23.58 -4.95
C ILE A 450 -11.61 -22.84 -4.50
N VAL A 451 -11.73 -21.63 -3.94
CA VAL A 451 -10.59 -20.86 -3.43
C VAL A 451 -9.82 -21.68 -2.39
N ASN A 452 -10.50 -22.28 -1.42
CA ASN A 452 -9.87 -23.11 -0.39
C ASN A 452 -9.23 -24.39 -0.95
N SER A 453 -9.82 -25.00 -1.98
CA SER A 453 -9.23 -26.14 -2.70
C SER A 453 -7.96 -25.75 -3.44
N LEU A 454 -7.95 -24.59 -4.13
CA LEU A 454 -6.76 -24.07 -4.82
C LEU A 454 -5.64 -23.69 -3.85
N LEU A 455 -5.99 -23.10 -2.69
CA LEU A 455 -5.06 -22.83 -1.59
C LEU A 455 -4.49 -24.14 -1.01
N SER A 456 -5.34 -25.13 -0.79
CA SER A 456 -4.92 -26.46 -0.32
C SER A 456 -3.96 -27.11 -1.31
N ALA A 457 -4.21 -26.97 -2.61
CA ALA A 457 -3.35 -27.49 -3.68
C ALA A 457 -2.05 -26.68 -3.91
N CYS A 458 -1.80 -25.58 -3.18
CA CYS A 458 -0.68 -24.66 -3.44
C CYS A 458 -0.67 -24.07 -4.86
N LEU A 459 -1.83 -23.94 -5.50
CA LEU A 459 -1.98 -23.25 -6.78
C LEU A 459 -2.37 -21.76 -6.58
N LEU A 460 -2.82 -21.42 -5.38
CA LEU A 460 -2.94 -20.07 -4.85
C LEU A 460 -2.30 -19.99 -3.48
N GLU A 461 -1.96 -18.77 -3.06
CA GLU A 461 -1.39 -18.44 -1.76
C GLU A 461 -2.32 -17.49 -0.99
N ARG A 462 -2.32 -17.59 0.34
CA ARG A 462 -3.06 -16.64 1.19
C ARG A 462 -2.26 -15.35 1.33
N ASP A 463 -2.92 -14.23 1.11
CA ASP A 463 -2.39 -12.92 1.43
C ASP A 463 -3.35 -12.23 2.40
N GLY A 464 -3.09 -12.39 3.70
CA GLY A 464 -4.03 -12.04 4.75
C GLY A 464 -5.33 -12.86 4.72
N GLU A 465 -6.36 -12.34 5.38
CA GLU A 465 -7.65 -13.04 5.54
C GLU A 465 -8.52 -12.94 4.27
N TYR A 466 -8.51 -11.79 3.60
CA TYR A 466 -9.46 -11.45 2.53
C TYR A 466 -8.89 -11.56 1.11
N PHE A 467 -7.57 -11.75 0.96
CA PHE A 467 -6.93 -11.78 -0.35
C PHE A 467 -6.25 -13.13 -0.61
N VAL A 468 -6.09 -13.42 -1.90
CA VAL A 468 -5.26 -14.51 -2.42
C VAL A 468 -4.32 -13.96 -3.47
N LYS A 469 -3.22 -14.68 -3.67
CA LYS A 469 -2.23 -14.38 -4.70
C LYS A 469 -1.90 -15.64 -5.48
N MET A 470 -1.51 -15.48 -6.74
CA MET A 470 -0.95 -16.58 -7.53
C MET A 470 0.57 -16.42 -7.58
N HIS A 471 1.31 -17.45 -7.18
CA HIS A 471 2.76 -17.48 -7.28
C HIS A 471 3.17 -17.29 -8.75
N ASP A 472 4.21 -16.50 -9.01
CA ASP A 472 4.71 -16.13 -10.35
C ASP A 472 4.87 -17.33 -11.31
N VAL A 473 5.53 -18.42 -10.88
CA VAL A 473 5.73 -19.65 -11.67
C VAL A 473 4.40 -20.36 -11.96
N ILE A 474 3.44 -20.33 -11.03
CA ILE A 474 2.09 -20.90 -11.25
C ILE A 474 1.31 -20.03 -12.23
N ARG A 475 1.48 -18.71 -12.16
CA ARG A 475 0.91 -17.78 -13.14
C ARG A 475 1.50 -17.99 -14.53
N ASP A 476 2.83 -18.12 -14.64
CA ASP A 476 3.50 -18.41 -15.91
C ASP A 476 3.03 -19.76 -16.48
N MET A 477 2.89 -20.79 -15.62
CA MET A 477 2.35 -22.09 -16.02
C MET A 477 0.90 -21.97 -16.52
N THR A 478 0.03 -21.25 -15.83
CA THR A 478 -1.37 -21.09 -16.26
C THR A 478 -1.46 -20.32 -17.58
N LEU A 479 -0.66 -19.26 -17.75
CA LEU A 479 -0.52 -18.57 -19.04
C LEU A 479 -0.01 -19.51 -20.14
N TRP A 480 0.97 -20.35 -19.86
CA TRP A 480 1.45 -21.38 -20.79
C TRP A 480 0.35 -22.39 -21.16
N ILE A 481 -0.44 -22.86 -20.19
CA ILE A 481 -1.59 -23.75 -20.44
C ILE A 481 -2.60 -23.10 -21.40
N THR A 482 -2.95 -21.82 -21.17
CA THR A 482 -3.90 -21.09 -22.02
C THR A 482 -3.39 -20.86 -23.46
N ARG A 483 -2.07 -20.88 -23.68
CA ARG A 483 -1.46 -20.69 -25.01
C ARG A 483 -1.31 -21.99 -25.78
N GLU A 484 -0.89 -23.07 -25.11
CA GLU A 484 -0.42 -24.29 -25.77
C GLU A 484 -1.47 -25.42 -25.83
N PHE A 485 -2.37 -25.53 -24.85
CA PHE A 485 -3.24 -26.70 -24.71
C PHE A 485 -4.72 -26.42 -24.87
N GLU A 486 -5.17 -25.18 -24.68
CA GLU A 486 -6.56 -24.81 -24.90
C GLU A 486 -6.81 -24.43 -26.37
N VAL A 487 -6.62 -25.43 -27.23
CA VAL A 487 -6.84 -25.36 -28.67
C VAL A 487 -8.32 -25.07 -28.92
N THR A 488 -8.62 -23.81 -29.29
CA THR A 488 -9.82 -23.29 -30.00
C THR A 488 -11.01 -22.65 -29.25
N GLU A 489 -11.18 -22.75 -27.92
CA GLU A 489 -12.39 -22.18 -27.25
C GLU A 489 -12.14 -21.17 -26.11
N ASN A 490 -10.89 -20.95 -25.70
CA ASN A 490 -10.53 -20.13 -24.53
C ASN A 490 -9.29 -19.24 -24.79
N ASN A 491 -9.31 -18.37 -25.80
CA ASN A 491 -8.15 -17.50 -26.04
C ASN A 491 -8.06 -16.41 -24.95
N PHE A 492 -6.90 -16.35 -24.29
CA PHE A 492 -6.55 -15.31 -23.32
C PHE A 492 -5.63 -14.28 -23.98
N PHE A 493 -5.86 -13.00 -23.68
CA PHE A 493 -4.91 -11.92 -23.94
C PHE A 493 -4.60 -11.21 -22.64
N VAL A 494 -3.40 -11.44 -22.09
CA VAL A 494 -3.00 -10.90 -20.78
C VAL A 494 -1.79 -10.00 -20.97
N LYS A 495 -2.03 -8.70 -20.76
CA LYS A 495 -1.03 -7.64 -20.65
C LYS A 495 -1.28 -6.82 -19.37
N ALA A 496 -1.71 -7.49 -18.31
CA ALA A 496 -1.89 -6.89 -17.00
C ALA A 496 -0.53 -6.56 -16.38
N GLY A 497 -0.35 -5.36 -15.82
CA GLY A 497 0.91 -4.93 -15.19
C GLY A 497 1.99 -4.45 -16.17
N ALA A 498 1.80 -4.65 -17.48
CA ALA A 498 2.83 -4.53 -18.53
C ALA A 498 3.34 -3.11 -18.84
N GLN A 499 3.00 -2.12 -18.01
CA GLN A 499 3.36 -0.70 -18.15
C GLN A 499 3.03 -0.06 -19.49
N LEU A 500 1.94 -0.49 -20.11
CA LEU A 500 1.49 0.08 -21.37
C LEU A 500 1.05 1.53 -21.17
N CYS A 501 1.64 2.45 -21.93
CA CYS A 501 1.20 3.84 -22.01
C CYS A 501 0.19 4.08 -23.15
N GLU A 502 0.12 3.14 -24.09
CA GLU A 502 -0.71 3.19 -25.29
C GLU A 502 -1.64 1.97 -25.37
N GLU A 503 -2.76 2.14 -26.07
CA GLU A 503 -3.69 1.06 -26.38
C GLU A 503 -2.97 -0.06 -27.18
N PRO A 504 -3.08 -1.35 -26.76
CA PRO A 504 -2.46 -2.45 -27.49
C PRO A 504 -3.08 -2.65 -28.89
N ASP A 505 -2.34 -3.28 -29.80
CA ASP A 505 -2.83 -3.54 -31.17
C ASP A 505 -4.10 -4.40 -31.17
N VAL A 506 -5.22 -3.77 -31.56
CA VAL A 506 -6.55 -4.36 -31.61
C VAL A 506 -6.68 -5.54 -32.58
N LYS A 507 -5.77 -5.68 -33.56
CA LYS A 507 -5.80 -6.79 -34.53
C LYS A 507 -5.59 -8.14 -33.85
N ALA A 508 -4.90 -8.17 -32.71
CA ALA A 508 -4.67 -9.39 -31.95
C ALA A 508 -5.92 -9.90 -31.19
N TRP A 509 -7.03 -9.14 -31.19
CA TRP A 509 -8.13 -9.37 -30.24
C TRP A 509 -9.31 -10.18 -30.82
N GLU A 510 -9.35 -10.44 -32.13
CA GLU A 510 -10.52 -11.00 -32.81
C GLU A 510 -11.00 -12.35 -32.24
N ARG A 511 -10.06 -13.17 -31.77
CA ARG A 511 -10.36 -14.51 -31.24
C ARG A 511 -10.37 -14.55 -29.71
N VAL A 512 -10.10 -13.43 -29.03
CA VAL A 512 -9.92 -13.39 -27.58
C VAL A 512 -11.25 -13.53 -26.86
N LYS A 513 -11.29 -14.39 -25.83
CA LYS A 513 -12.44 -14.61 -24.96
C LYS A 513 -12.28 -13.93 -23.60
N ARG A 514 -11.06 -13.90 -23.06
CA ARG A 514 -10.75 -13.18 -21.81
C ARG A 514 -9.55 -12.29 -22.02
N MET A 515 -9.72 -11.01 -21.72
CA MET A 515 -8.70 -9.99 -21.92
C MET A 515 -8.46 -9.25 -20.61
N SER A 516 -7.19 -9.06 -20.28
CA SER A 516 -6.79 -8.21 -19.19
C SER A 516 -5.66 -7.29 -19.62
N VAL A 517 -5.93 -6.00 -19.50
CA VAL A 517 -4.99 -4.89 -19.70
C VAL A 517 -5.02 -3.98 -18.47
N MET A 518 -5.39 -4.54 -17.30
CA MET A 518 -5.44 -3.84 -16.03
C MET A 518 -4.04 -3.47 -15.51
N GLU A 519 -3.97 -2.52 -14.57
CA GLU A 519 -2.71 -2.09 -13.95
C GLU A 519 -1.66 -1.63 -14.98
N ASN A 520 -2.05 -0.70 -15.85
CA ASN A 520 -1.18 -0.06 -16.85
C ASN A 520 -1.33 1.47 -16.80
N ASN A 521 -0.65 2.20 -17.68
CA ASN A 521 -0.65 3.66 -17.73
C ASN A 521 -1.46 4.21 -18.93
N ILE A 522 -2.44 3.44 -19.41
CA ILE A 522 -3.20 3.79 -20.62
C ILE A 522 -4.16 4.93 -20.31
N LYS A 523 -4.10 6.01 -21.11
CA LYS A 523 -4.95 7.21 -20.95
C LYS A 523 -6.15 7.25 -21.88
N VAL A 524 -6.03 6.65 -23.06
CA VAL A 524 -7.02 6.75 -24.13
C VAL A 524 -7.17 5.40 -24.83
N LEU A 525 -8.42 4.95 -24.97
CA LEU A 525 -8.80 3.85 -25.86
C LEU A 525 -9.56 4.46 -27.04
N LYS A 526 -8.90 4.54 -28.20
CA LYS A 526 -9.39 5.28 -29.37
C LYS A 526 -9.96 4.35 -30.45
N GLU A 527 -9.44 3.12 -30.52
CA GLU A 527 -9.79 2.17 -31.56
C GLU A 527 -11.19 1.57 -31.35
N THR A 528 -11.66 0.84 -32.36
CA THR A 528 -12.95 0.13 -32.34
C THR A 528 -12.69 -1.35 -32.60
N PRO A 529 -12.29 -2.10 -31.56
CA PRO A 529 -11.86 -3.48 -31.70
C PRO A 529 -13.02 -4.40 -32.10
N LYS A 530 -12.75 -5.37 -32.97
CA LYS A 530 -13.71 -6.41 -33.35
C LYS A 530 -13.44 -7.66 -32.55
N CYS A 531 -14.16 -7.85 -31.45
CA CYS A 531 -13.93 -8.95 -30.51
C CYS A 531 -15.23 -9.73 -30.27
N PRO A 532 -15.74 -10.46 -31.27
CA PRO A 532 -17.05 -11.10 -31.17
C PRO A 532 -17.12 -12.15 -30.04
N ASN A 533 -16.00 -12.75 -29.65
CA ASN A 533 -15.97 -13.83 -28.65
C ASN A 533 -15.63 -13.35 -27.22
N LEU A 534 -15.37 -12.05 -27.04
CA LEU A 534 -14.88 -11.53 -25.77
C LEU A 534 -15.99 -11.55 -24.72
N ARG A 535 -15.69 -12.18 -23.58
CA ARG A 535 -16.58 -12.32 -22.41
C ARG A 535 -16.08 -11.52 -21.22
N THR A 536 -14.77 -11.44 -21.02
CA THR A 536 -14.18 -10.69 -19.90
C THR A 536 -13.19 -9.68 -20.41
N LEU A 537 -13.33 -8.44 -19.93
CA LEU A 537 -12.42 -7.35 -20.21
C LEU A 537 -12.08 -6.61 -18.91
N PHE A 538 -10.82 -6.75 -18.48
CA PHE A 538 -10.28 -6.02 -17.35
C PHE A 538 -9.45 -4.83 -17.82
N LEU A 539 -9.94 -3.62 -17.51
CA LEU A 539 -9.32 -2.33 -17.77
C LEU A 539 -9.09 -1.53 -16.48
N GLY A 540 -9.35 -2.14 -15.32
CA GLY A 540 -9.19 -1.51 -14.02
C GLY A 540 -7.75 -1.05 -13.74
N GLN A 541 -7.57 -0.10 -12.81
CA GLN A 541 -6.28 0.44 -12.41
C GLN A 541 -5.43 0.96 -13.58
N ASN A 542 -6.06 1.69 -14.49
CA ASN A 542 -5.36 2.44 -15.53
C ASN A 542 -5.44 3.96 -15.26
N GLU A 543 -4.87 4.76 -16.16
CA GLU A 543 -5.03 6.21 -16.18
C GLU A 543 -6.12 6.67 -17.17
N LEU A 544 -7.13 5.84 -17.44
CA LEU A 544 -8.09 6.10 -18.52
C LEU A 544 -8.82 7.42 -18.28
N LYS A 545 -8.79 8.29 -19.28
CA LYS A 545 -9.53 9.56 -19.33
C LYS A 545 -10.63 9.53 -20.38
N VAL A 546 -10.37 8.84 -21.49
CA VAL A 546 -11.26 8.78 -22.66
C VAL A 546 -11.34 7.35 -23.17
N ILE A 547 -12.55 6.86 -23.34
CA ILE A 547 -12.86 5.65 -24.10
C ILE A 547 -13.73 6.10 -25.29
N SER A 548 -13.33 5.72 -26.50
CA SER A 548 -14.08 6.05 -27.71
C SER A 548 -15.51 5.52 -27.66
N ASN A 549 -16.47 6.28 -28.17
CA ASN A 549 -17.87 5.85 -28.22
C ASN A 549 -18.07 4.54 -29.00
N GLY A 550 -17.21 4.26 -29.98
CA GLY A 550 -17.25 3.05 -30.79
C GLY A 550 -16.54 1.84 -30.16
N PHE A 551 -15.81 2.00 -29.05
CA PHE A 551 -14.95 0.94 -28.50
C PHE A 551 -15.70 -0.38 -28.23
N PHE A 552 -16.95 -0.30 -27.75
CA PHE A 552 -17.78 -1.46 -27.41
C PHE A 552 -18.65 -1.99 -28.56
N GLN A 553 -18.63 -1.33 -29.73
CA GLN A 553 -19.59 -1.57 -30.81
C GLN A 553 -19.58 -3.02 -31.35
N PHE A 554 -18.41 -3.67 -31.36
CA PHE A 554 -18.25 -5.03 -31.90
C PHE A 554 -17.84 -6.05 -30.83
N ILE A 555 -18.38 -5.88 -29.62
CA ILE A 555 -18.13 -6.77 -28.46
C ILE A 555 -19.46 -7.24 -27.82
N PRO A 556 -20.36 -7.87 -28.59
CA PRO A 556 -21.74 -8.12 -28.15
C PRO A 556 -21.90 -9.17 -27.04
N HIS A 557 -20.86 -9.97 -26.78
CA HIS A 557 -20.89 -11.09 -25.84
C HIS A 557 -20.14 -10.81 -24.52
N LEU A 558 -19.74 -9.55 -24.29
CA LEU A 558 -19.07 -9.18 -23.05
C LEU A 558 -20.00 -9.41 -21.86
N THR A 559 -19.54 -10.17 -20.87
CA THR A 559 -20.26 -10.51 -19.63
C THR A 559 -19.67 -9.79 -18.43
N VAL A 560 -18.34 -9.58 -18.40
CA VAL A 560 -17.63 -8.90 -17.30
C VAL A 560 -16.82 -7.74 -17.84
N LEU A 561 -17.10 -6.54 -17.33
CA LEU A 561 -16.35 -5.32 -17.60
C LEU A 561 -15.89 -4.68 -16.30
N ASP A 562 -14.58 -4.64 -16.10
CA ASP A 562 -13.94 -3.94 -14.97
C ASP A 562 -13.28 -2.66 -15.48
N LEU A 563 -13.84 -1.50 -15.09
CA LEU A 563 -13.28 -0.17 -15.32
C LEU A 563 -12.81 0.48 -14.01
N SER A 564 -12.73 -0.28 -12.93
CA SER A 564 -12.48 0.24 -11.58
C SER A 564 -11.15 0.97 -11.45
N ARG A 565 -11.03 1.88 -10.48
CA ARG A 565 -9.80 2.63 -10.16
C ARG A 565 -9.21 3.40 -11.34
N ASN A 566 -10.04 3.82 -12.29
CA ASN A 566 -9.69 4.78 -13.33
C ASN A 566 -10.12 6.19 -12.91
N PHE A 567 -9.33 6.83 -12.04
CA PHE A 567 -9.64 8.15 -11.49
C PHE A 567 -9.68 9.26 -12.56
N GLY A 568 -9.11 9.03 -13.75
CA GLY A 568 -9.19 9.98 -14.86
C GLY A 568 -10.53 9.96 -15.61
N LEU A 569 -11.32 8.89 -15.47
CA LEU A 569 -12.47 8.61 -16.32
C LEU A 569 -13.69 9.38 -15.80
N ARG A 570 -14.17 10.37 -16.56
CA ARG A 570 -15.27 11.26 -16.15
C ARG A 570 -16.60 10.99 -16.82
N VAL A 571 -16.59 10.32 -17.97
CA VAL A 571 -17.78 10.08 -18.79
C VAL A 571 -17.71 8.65 -19.34
N LEU A 572 -18.83 7.94 -19.28
CA LEU A 572 -18.96 6.64 -19.93
C LEU A 572 -19.19 6.80 -21.44
N PRO A 573 -18.55 5.98 -22.29
CA PRO A 573 -18.79 6.02 -23.73
C PRO A 573 -20.20 5.55 -24.07
N LYS A 574 -20.83 6.16 -25.08
CA LYS A 574 -22.22 5.84 -25.47
C LYS A 574 -22.45 4.36 -25.80
N GLY A 575 -21.45 3.72 -26.43
CA GLY A 575 -21.49 2.31 -26.83
C GLY A 575 -21.59 1.32 -25.64
N ILE A 576 -21.42 1.77 -24.39
CA ILE A 576 -21.57 0.87 -23.23
C ILE A 576 -22.98 0.28 -23.13
N SER A 577 -24.00 1.02 -23.59
CA SER A 577 -25.40 0.58 -23.63
C SER A 577 -25.67 -0.51 -24.67
N GLU A 578 -24.72 -0.79 -25.56
CA GLU A 578 -24.82 -1.85 -26.58
C GLU A 578 -24.40 -3.23 -26.04
N LEU A 579 -23.80 -3.27 -24.84
CA LEU A 579 -23.33 -4.49 -24.18
C LEU A 579 -24.48 -5.30 -23.56
N ILE A 580 -25.47 -5.70 -24.35
CA ILE A 580 -26.70 -6.38 -23.88
C ILE A 580 -26.47 -7.73 -23.18
N SER A 581 -25.25 -8.28 -23.26
CA SER A 581 -24.85 -9.52 -22.59
C SER A 581 -24.18 -9.27 -21.23
N LEU A 582 -23.97 -8.02 -20.84
CA LEU A 582 -23.20 -7.67 -19.65
C LEU A 582 -23.92 -8.11 -18.38
N GLU A 583 -23.19 -8.83 -17.53
CA GLU A 583 -23.65 -9.32 -16.23
C GLU A 583 -22.90 -8.66 -15.07
N CYS A 584 -21.68 -8.18 -15.28
CA CYS A 584 -20.89 -7.43 -14.31
C CYS A 584 -20.35 -6.14 -14.90
N LEU A 585 -20.62 -5.04 -14.20
CA LEU A 585 -20.06 -3.72 -14.47
C LEU A 585 -19.46 -3.14 -13.18
N ASP A 586 -18.13 -3.13 -13.08
CA ASP A 586 -17.41 -2.49 -11.97
C ASP A 586 -16.90 -1.10 -12.42
N LEU A 587 -17.48 -0.04 -11.84
CA LEU A 587 -17.10 1.36 -12.04
C LEU A 587 -16.48 1.97 -10.78
N SER A 588 -16.18 1.14 -9.77
CA SER A 588 -15.74 1.62 -8.47
C SER A 588 -14.45 2.44 -8.57
N ALA A 589 -14.30 3.45 -7.72
CA ALA A 589 -13.15 4.34 -7.69
C ALA A 589 -12.83 5.02 -9.05
N THR A 590 -13.86 5.33 -9.85
CA THR A 590 -13.77 6.22 -11.02
C THR A 590 -14.26 7.62 -10.68
N PHE A 591 -13.97 8.60 -11.53
CA PHE A 591 -14.48 9.97 -11.39
C PHE A 591 -15.63 10.28 -12.36
N ILE A 592 -16.41 9.26 -12.75
CA ILE A 592 -17.55 9.44 -13.64
C ILE A 592 -18.57 10.35 -12.96
N GLU A 593 -18.99 11.41 -13.65
CA GLU A 593 -19.83 12.46 -13.08
C GLU A 593 -21.32 12.11 -13.18
N GLU A 594 -21.75 11.42 -14.25
CA GLU A 594 -23.14 11.05 -14.49
C GLU A 594 -23.25 9.67 -15.15
N LEU A 595 -24.24 8.87 -14.74
CA LEU A 595 -24.60 7.63 -15.43
C LEU A 595 -25.62 7.91 -16.55
N PRO A 596 -25.43 7.39 -17.78
CA PRO A 596 -26.39 7.56 -18.86
C PRO A 596 -27.65 6.69 -18.64
N ILE A 597 -28.84 7.25 -18.91
CA ILE A 597 -30.12 6.54 -18.79
C ILE A 597 -30.21 5.34 -19.76
N GLU A 598 -29.43 5.38 -20.83
CA GLU A 598 -29.29 4.31 -21.81
C GLU A 598 -28.77 3.01 -21.21
N LEU A 599 -28.07 3.03 -20.05
CA LEU A 599 -27.65 1.82 -19.35
C LEU A 599 -28.82 0.90 -18.98
N LYS A 600 -30.07 1.38 -18.94
CA LYS A 600 -31.26 0.54 -18.71
C LYS A 600 -31.41 -0.61 -19.72
N SER A 601 -30.71 -0.57 -20.86
CA SER A 601 -30.65 -1.68 -21.82
C SER A 601 -29.92 -2.91 -21.29
N LEU A 602 -29.09 -2.77 -20.25
CA LEU A 602 -28.28 -3.82 -19.64
C LEU A 602 -29.11 -4.73 -18.71
N THR A 603 -30.17 -5.31 -19.27
CA THR A 603 -31.17 -6.12 -18.56
C THR A 603 -30.63 -7.42 -17.95
N LYS A 604 -29.43 -7.87 -18.32
CA LYS A 604 -28.78 -9.06 -17.75
C LYS A 604 -27.86 -8.77 -16.57
N LEU A 605 -27.69 -7.49 -16.20
CA LEU A 605 -26.75 -7.07 -15.18
C LEU A 605 -27.09 -7.74 -13.84
N LYS A 606 -26.12 -8.49 -13.29
CA LYS A 606 -26.15 -9.15 -11.98
C LYS A 606 -25.33 -8.38 -10.95
N MET A 607 -24.30 -7.66 -11.37
CA MET A 607 -23.45 -6.85 -10.51
C MET A 607 -23.23 -5.45 -11.09
N LEU A 608 -23.47 -4.44 -10.25
CA LEU A 608 -23.13 -3.05 -10.50
C LEU A 608 -22.41 -2.49 -9.27
N ASP A 609 -21.15 -2.10 -9.44
CA ASP A 609 -20.39 -1.46 -8.36
C ASP A 609 -20.02 -0.02 -8.70
N LEU A 610 -20.53 0.90 -7.88
CA LEU A 610 -20.35 2.35 -7.94
C LEU A 610 -19.58 2.88 -6.71
N SER A 611 -18.96 1.99 -5.93
CA SER A 611 -18.29 2.36 -4.69
C SER A 611 -17.11 3.31 -4.93
N TYR A 612 -16.89 4.25 -4.03
CA TYR A 612 -15.81 5.24 -4.06
C TYR A 612 -15.84 6.17 -5.29
N MET A 613 -17.00 6.33 -5.95
CA MET A 613 -17.18 7.29 -7.05
C MET A 613 -17.45 8.71 -6.52
N HIS A 614 -16.45 9.34 -5.90
CA HIS A 614 -16.63 10.61 -5.17
C HIS A 614 -17.16 11.80 -6.01
N ASN A 615 -17.07 11.72 -7.34
CA ASN A 615 -17.53 12.76 -8.26
C ASN A 615 -18.87 12.45 -8.93
N LEU A 616 -19.51 11.31 -8.61
CA LEU A 616 -20.81 10.94 -9.18
C LEU A 616 -21.90 11.88 -8.65
N ARG A 617 -22.48 12.68 -9.55
CA ARG A 617 -23.49 13.70 -9.24
C ARG A 617 -24.89 13.33 -9.72
N LYS A 618 -25.00 12.40 -10.67
CA LYS A 618 -26.30 12.01 -11.23
C LYS A 618 -26.40 10.51 -11.50
N ILE A 619 -27.35 9.88 -10.82
CA ILE A 619 -27.95 8.60 -11.21
C ILE A 619 -29.37 8.94 -11.70
N PRO A 620 -29.70 8.72 -12.99
CA PRO A 620 -31.03 8.99 -13.52
C PRO A 620 -32.13 8.20 -12.81
N GLN A 621 -33.28 8.83 -12.59
CA GLN A 621 -34.48 8.14 -12.10
C GLN A 621 -34.89 6.99 -13.00
N HIS A 622 -35.37 5.93 -12.36
CA HIS A 622 -35.74 4.64 -12.92
C HIS A 622 -34.58 3.84 -13.53
N LEU A 623 -33.32 4.27 -13.42
CA LEU A 623 -32.22 3.51 -13.99
C LEU A 623 -32.00 2.19 -13.27
N ILE A 624 -31.90 2.23 -11.93
CA ILE A 624 -31.52 1.08 -11.11
C ILE A 624 -32.63 0.04 -11.09
N SER A 625 -33.88 0.50 -10.99
CA SER A 625 -35.07 -0.37 -11.02
C SER A 625 -35.26 -1.15 -12.34
N ASN A 626 -34.57 -0.78 -13.43
CA ASN A 626 -34.57 -1.56 -14.68
C ASN A 626 -33.62 -2.77 -14.64
N PHE A 627 -32.73 -2.89 -13.66
CA PHE A 627 -31.80 -4.02 -13.54
C PHE A 627 -32.43 -5.18 -12.76
N PHE A 628 -33.50 -5.77 -13.30
CA PHE A 628 -34.29 -6.80 -12.60
C PHE A 628 -33.52 -8.09 -12.24
N LYS A 629 -32.35 -8.35 -12.85
CA LYS A 629 -31.45 -9.46 -12.49
C LYS A 629 -30.35 -9.08 -11.50
N LEU A 630 -30.30 -7.83 -11.05
CA LEU A 630 -29.25 -7.32 -10.19
C LEU A 630 -29.28 -8.05 -8.85
N GLN A 631 -28.13 -8.58 -8.47
CA GLN A 631 -27.93 -9.31 -7.22
C GLN A 631 -26.91 -8.63 -6.31
N ILE A 632 -25.96 -7.90 -6.89
CA ILE A 632 -24.90 -7.20 -6.19
C ILE A 632 -24.97 -5.74 -6.58
N PHE A 633 -25.22 -4.87 -5.59
CA PHE A 633 -25.17 -3.43 -5.76
C PHE A 633 -24.26 -2.81 -4.70
N GLY A 634 -23.18 -2.17 -5.15
CA GLY A 634 -22.25 -1.43 -4.31
C GLY A 634 -22.29 0.06 -4.64
N MET A 635 -22.34 0.91 -3.62
CA MET A 635 -22.29 2.38 -3.76
C MET A 635 -21.74 3.03 -2.48
N TRP A 636 -20.56 2.60 -2.01
CA TRP A 636 -19.92 3.19 -0.81
C TRP A 636 -19.34 4.59 -1.05
N LEU A 637 -19.47 5.50 -0.06
CA LEU A 637 -18.72 6.77 0.07
C LEU A 637 -18.86 7.79 -1.09
N LEU A 638 -20.08 8.28 -1.32
CA LEU A 638 -20.29 9.57 -2.00
C LEU A 638 -20.03 10.71 -1.02
N GLN A 639 -19.27 11.74 -1.40
CA GLN A 639 -19.33 13.00 -0.66
C GLN A 639 -20.70 13.60 -0.94
N ASN A 640 -21.54 13.74 0.09
CA ASN A 640 -22.80 14.48 0.01
C ASN A 640 -22.47 15.93 -0.38
N ARG A 641 -22.57 16.23 -1.67
CA ARG A 641 -22.68 17.59 -2.16
C ARG A 641 -24.10 17.70 -2.66
N ASP A 642 -24.91 18.50 -1.96
CA ASP A 642 -26.27 18.83 -2.37
C ASP A 642 -26.20 19.51 -3.75
N TYR A 643 -26.41 18.74 -4.81
CA TYR A 643 -26.60 19.26 -6.15
C TYR A 643 -28.10 19.36 -6.41
N PRO A 644 -28.67 20.58 -6.54
CA PRO A 644 -30.09 20.74 -6.79
C PRO A 644 -30.42 20.24 -8.20
N ASN A 645 -30.82 18.96 -8.31
CA ASN A 645 -31.26 18.34 -9.55
C ASN A 645 -32.36 17.32 -9.24
N GLU A 646 -33.60 17.58 -9.68
CA GLU A 646 -34.76 16.74 -9.36
C GLU A 646 -34.65 15.33 -9.95
N ASP A 647 -33.92 15.17 -11.05
CA ASP A 647 -33.73 13.90 -11.78
C ASP A 647 -32.63 12.99 -11.20
N ASN A 648 -31.97 13.40 -10.11
CA ASN A 648 -30.94 12.61 -9.44
C ASN A 648 -31.53 11.76 -8.31
N VAL A 649 -31.29 10.44 -8.37
CA VAL A 649 -31.75 9.46 -7.39
C VAL A 649 -30.88 9.47 -6.12
N SER A 650 -29.64 9.96 -6.21
CA SER A 650 -28.68 10.07 -5.10
C SER A 650 -28.79 11.38 -4.30
N ASN A 651 -29.86 12.16 -4.45
CA ASN A 651 -30.06 13.41 -3.71
C ASN A 651 -30.73 13.17 -2.33
N GLY A 652 -30.28 13.89 -1.30
CA GLY A 652 -30.85 13.85 0.05
C GLY A 652 -30.45 12.60 0.85
N ASP A 653 -31.40 12.03 1.61
CA ASP A 653 -31.22 10.85 2.49
C ASP A 653 -31.20 9.50 1.73
N ASN A 654 -30.90 9.50 0.42
CA ASN A 654 -30.97 8.32 -0.48
C ASN A 654 -32.38 7.70 -0.62
N GLU A 655 -33.47 8.40 -0.26
CA GLU A 655 -34.84 7.85 -0.29
C GLU A 655 -35.26 7.33 -1.68
N LYS A 656 -35.03 8.11 -2.74
CA LYS A 656 -35.37 7.72 -4.12
C LYS A 656 -34.57 6.49 -4.56
N LEU A 657 -33.31 6.38 -4.15
CA LEU A 657 -32.49 5.21 -4.45
C LEU A 657 -33.05 3.97 -3.77
N ILE A 658 -33.44 4.10 -2.51
CA ILE A 658 -34.04 3.03 -1.72
C ILE A 658 -35.37 2.58 -2.35
N GLU A 659 -36.20 3.51 -2.86
CA GLU A 659 -37.42 3.17 -3.61
C GLU A 659 -37.11 2.33 -4.86
N GLU A 660 -36.09 2.70 -5.63
CA GLU A 660 -35.69 1.90 -6.79
C GLU A 660 -35.14 0.52 -6.42
N LEU A 661 -34.35 0.44 -5.35
CA LEU A 661 -33.77 -0.82 -4.86
C LEU A 661 -34.83 -1.79 -4.32
N LYS A 662 -35.90 -1.29 -3.69
CA LYS A 662 -37.03 -2.12 -3.21
C LYS A 662 -37.73 -2.89 -4.33
N GLY A 663 -37.70 -2.37 -5.55
CA GLY A 663 -38.26 -3.05 -6.73
C GLY A 663 -37.46 -4.28 -7.19
N LEU A 664 -36.22 -4.45 -6.71
CA LEU A 664 -35.30 -5.48 -7.19
C LEU A 664 -35.42 -6.78 -6.39
N GLN A 665 -36.13 -7.75 -6.95
CA GLN A 665 -36.42 -9.04 -6.28
C GLN A 665 -35.20 -9.98 -6.15
N CYS A 666 -34.14 -9.75 -6.94
CA CYS A 666 -32.95 -10.61 -6.97
C CYS A 666 -31.79 -10.05 -6.14
N LEU A 667 -31.94 -8.88 -5.52
CA LEU A 667 -30.87 -8.20 -4.81
C LEU A 667 -30.50 -8.98 -3.53
N ASN A 668 -29.26 -9.49 -3.48
CA ASN A 668 -28.76 -10.35 -2.41
C ASN A 668 -27.64 -9.69 -1.59
N ILE A 669 -26.82 -8.85 -2.25
CA ILE A 669 -25.71 -8.13 -1.64
C ILE A 669 -25.92 -6.65 -1.92
N LEU A 670 -26.13 -5.89 -0.84
CA LEU A 670 -26.29 -4.45 -0.88
C LEU A 670 -25.22 -3.79 -0.01
N ALA A 671 -24.50 -2.83 -0.59
CA ALA A 671 -23.39 -2.17 0.04
C ALA A 671 -23.52 -0.65 -0.18
N ILE A 672 -24.26 0.05 0.68
CA ILE A 672 -24.54 1.49 0.57
C ILE A 672 -24.31 2.21 1.90
N PRO A 673 -23.93 3.51 1.91
CA PRO A 673 -23.87 4.31 3.11
C PRO A 673 -25.29 4.64 3.56
N ILE A 674 -25.59 4.36 4.82
CA ILE A 674 -26.85 4.71 5.46
C ILE A 674 -26.63 6.01 6.23
N HIS A 675 -27.30 7.08 5.81
CA HIS A 675 -27.16 8.40 6.43
C HIS A 675 -28.27 8.71 7.46
N ASN A 676 -29.36 7.94 7.47
CA ASN A 676 -30.50 8.12 8.38
C ASN A 676 -31.14 6.76 8.76
N MET A 677 -31.47 6.53 10.03
CA MET A 677 -32.13 5.29 10.49
C MET A 677 -33.51 5.05 9.86
N LEU A 678 -34.28 6.10 9.54
CA LEU A 678 -35.60 5.98 8.91
C LEU A 678 -35.52 5.34 7.51
N SER A 679 -34.43 5.63 6.79
CA SER A 679 -34.17 5.06 5.46
C SER A 679 -33.87 3.56 5.53
N LEU A 680 -33.28 3.08 6.64
CA LEU A 680 -33.02 1.67 6.91
C LEU A 680 -34.28 0.93 7.35
N GLU A 681 -35.09 1.53 8.23
CA GLU A 681 -36.38 0.97 8.67
C GLU A 681 -37.37 0.84 7.52
N GLY A 682 -37.30 1.72 6.52
CA GLY A 682 -38.11 1.59 5.32
C GLY A 682 -37.66 0.45 4.39
N PHE A 683 -36.40 0.02 4.44
CA PHE A 683 -35.82 -0.98 3.53
C PHE A 683 -35.84 -2.41 4.09
N MET A 684 -35.70 -2.57 5.40
CA MET A 684 -35.95 -3.83 6.11
C MET A 684 -37.42 -4.24 6.06
#